data_AF-A0A9K3Q576-F1
#
_entry.id   AF-A0A9K3Q576-F1
#
_cell.length_a   1.000
_cell.length_b   1.000
_cell.length_c   1.000
_cell.angle_alpha   90.00
_cell.angle_beta   90.00
_cell.angle_gamma   90.00
#
_symmetry.space_group_name_H-M   'P 1'
#
loop_
_entity.id
_entity.type
_entity.pdbx_description
1 polymer ?
#
loop_
_entity_poly.entity_id
_entity_poly.type
_entity_poly.pdbx_seq_one_letter_code
_entity_poly.pdbx_strand_id
1 'polypeptide(L)'
;MKKLETELRRPGIGSRLDAIVLTSFLSTLACYGLLRICQHHWETHVQRLLQRLRWNDARRELSRTYYERHCTLHDISTMIPSDLMINQDWGPTHAVENILTHGVSIFPGLVDRHVTDAFRNFTISRNSRLVKDDMVYVMNSYKKRKQTRWAFSFSPHDDPSVSRLLRQVGSNDRLRNTLEQFFGPDPAIIKMQTITAGFGAESQGWHPDVNAKASALSHARDFMTHFSLFIPLQDTPPRMGSTGVCPGTHYCTTVDEVALDQGCHQVTTGVDSNGMPVWWAGDAVLMNQNTWHRGWAHTLRNGDDRAVIVLTFTSRPGQERQSPAFRSADPRTLSLGTPLSSFGYTMNDLLQPAYWTAAVFNRLRFLGFYKPPYGNWGWDYLSSLFSRIASDSHQFKRQDLADWLASKRRGSFWNRMVLKHLLSDRLPPLSKERGVWDLWLTASIIKSLGFFRNLALKLAVFVLAFSSVSPRIDRRKLLFKYCLMIAVVLGGLHWGICASQLTRNIKNGIKLRPTFPNRTLPQDIRTNQVTLIPMAGFRRVTHGRPIKLVEPAREDVLIGTRFDSSFLGSFNHFLDYHIGTKFWLKELREWDNAATSNVGRTSPFLNPLVGQITAKVKGRFLLQIPESGKFIEMTIGEARKVTRRRLLLNFSIVHSRLDESVANLISLLRYESLLRDSALAAIAVGVLEHLRELFFEEASERGKKLYTKLPKEPRPQIFTRFQYIKPMIDKQLPQRTNSILCRYVGDKTHEGSSSRILRSSNSNVENTRRNIDGKRIVRLMKKSKQKRL
;
A
#
# COMPACT_ATOMS: atom_id res chain seq x y z
N MET A 1 0.72 -74.98 20.94
CA MET A 1 1.81 -74.77 19.95
C MET A 1 1.28 -74.23 18.62
N LYS A 2 0.55 -75.00 17.79
CA LYS A 2 -0.02 -74.49 16.51
C LYS A 2 -0.91 -73.22 16.63
N LYS A 3 -1.71 -73.11 17.70
CA LYS A 3 -2.53 -71.91 17.99
C LYS A 3 -1.69 -70.66 18.31
N LEU A 4 -0.51 -70.85 18.90
CA LEU A 4 0.45 -69.77 19.21
C LEU A 4 1.21 -69.32 17.95
N GLU A 5 1.52 -70.26 17.05
CA GLU A 5 2.18 -70.02 15.77
C GLU A 5 1.26 -69.27 14.78
N THR A 6 -0.05 -69.48 14.88
CA THR A 6 -1.05 -68.79 14.06
C THR A 6 -1.32 -67.36 14.56
N GLU A 7 -1.20 -67.08 15.87
CA GLU A 7 -1.31 -65.72 16.41
C GLU A 7 -0.05 -64.87 16.18
N LEU A 8 1.14 -65.48 16.16
CA LEU A 8 2.41 -64.79 15.91
C LEU A 8 2.61 -64.40 14.43
N ARG A 9 1.85 -65.00 13.51
CA ARG A 9 1.83 -64.60 12.08
C ARG A 9 0.88 -63.45 11.78
N ARG A 10 0.16 -62.87 12.75
CA ARG A 10 -0.69 -61.69 12.50
C ARG A 10 0.17 -60.50 12.05
N PRO A 11 0.12 -60.09 10.76
CA PRO A 11 0.88 -58.95 10.28
C PRO A 11 0.20 -57.69 10.82
N GLY A 12 0.70 -57.12 11.91
CA GLY A 12 0.03 -55.94 12.47
C GLY A 12 0.78 -55.14 13.52
N ILE A 13 1.65 -55.75 14.32
CA ILE A 13 2.30 -55.03 15.44
C ILE A 13 3.67 -54.48 15.01
N GLY A 14 4.45 -55.28 14.28
CA GLY A 14 5.77 -54.87 13.80
C GLY A 14 5.74 -53.70 12.80
N SER A 15 4.72 -53.61 11.94
CA SER A 15 4.56 -52.50 10.97
C SER A 15 4.17 -51.18 11.64
N ARG A 16 3.43 -51.24 12.75
CA ARG A 16 3.01 -50.06 13.52
C ARG A 16 4.19 -49.39 14.22
N LEU A 17 5.13 -50.17 14.76
CA LEU A 17 6.33 -49.62 15.40
C LEU A 17 7.29 -48.97 14.40
N ASP A 18 7.52 -49.61 13.26
CA ASP A 18 8.37 -49.04 12.21
C ASP A 18 7.75 -47.73 11.68
N ALA A 19 6.42 -47.67 11.58
CA ALA A 19 5.70 -46.45 11.22
C ALA A 19 5.86 -45.33 12.26
N ILE A 20 5.81 -45.62 13.56
CA ILE A 20 5.94 -44.61 14.63
C ILE A 20 7.38 -44.04 14.70
N VAL A 21 8.38 -44.93 14.59
CA VAL A 21 9.82 -44.63 14.53
C VAL A 21 10.10 -43.74 13.31
N LEU A 22 9.67 -44.18 12.13
CA LEU A 22 9.80 -43.41 10.90
C LEU A 22 9.09 -42.05 10.99
N THR A 23 7.87 -42.00 11.53
CA THR A 23 7.11 -40.74 11.69
C THR A 23 7.83 -39.76 12.62
N SER A 24 8.48 -40.24 13.68
CA SER A 24 9.23 -39.39 14.62
C SER A 24 10.51 -38.83 14.04
N PHE A 25 11.24 -39.66 13.28
CA PHE A 25 12.42 -39.22 12.56
C PHE A 25 12.06 -38.20 11.49
N LEU A 26 11.02 -38.48 10.69
CA LEU A 26 10.51 -37.54 9.69
C LEU A 26 10.03 -36.24 10.32
N SER A 27 9.38 -36.29 11.49
CA SER A 27 8.95 -35.10 12.24
C SER A 27 10.15 -34.28 12.75
N THR A 28 11.18 -34.94 13.26
CA THR A 28 12.41 -34.27 13.74
C THR A 28 13.18 -33.63 12.59
N LEU A 29 13.32 -34.35 11.47
CA LEU A 29 13.96 -33.84 10.26
C LEU A 29 13.16 -32.68 9.65
N ALA A 30 11.82 -32.77 9.63
CA ALA A 30 10.95 -31.68 9.19
C ALA A 30 11.09 -30.44 10.09
N CYS A 31 11.14 -30.62 11.42
CA CYS A 31 11.40 -29.52 12.35
C CYS A 31 12.77 -28.88 12.12
N TYR A 32 13.82 -29.66 11.85
CA TYR A 32 15.16 -29.14 11.55
C TYR A 32 15.19 -28.38 10.22
N GLY A 33 14.57 -28.94 9.18
CA GLY A 33 14.41 -28.28 7.88
C GLY A 33 13.68 -26.95 8.02
N LEU A 34 12.53 -26.94 8.71
CA LEU A 34 11.77 -25.73 9.01
C LEU A 34 12.59 -24.70 9.79
N LEU A 35 13.39 -25.13 10.77
CA LEU A 35 14.27 -24.23 11.52
C LEU A 35 15.33 -23.58 10.62
N ARG A 36 16.02 -24.35 9.77
CA ARG A 36 17.05 -23.83 8.86
C ARG A 36 16.44 -22.90 7.82
N ILE A 37 15.25 -23.23 7.32
CA ILE A 37 14.47 -22.36 6.45
C ILE A 37 14.13 -21.05 7.18
N CYS A 38 13.63 -21.11 8.41
CA CYS A 38 13.30 -19.92 9.20
C CYS A 38 14.53 -19.06 9.51
N GLN A 39 15.67 -19.67 9.88
CA GLN A 39 16.92 -18.93 10.14
C GLN A 39 17.46 -18.30 8.86
N HIS A 40 17.49 -19.04 7.77
CA HIS A 40 17.93 -18.52 6.47
C HIS A 40 17.01 -17.39 6.00
N HIS A 41 15.69 -17.57 6.12
CA HIS A 41 14.70 -16.55 5.81
C HIS A 41 14.88 -15.31 6.69
N TRP A 42 15.18 -15.48 7.98
CA TRP A 42 15.50 -14.36 8.86
C TRP A 42 16.75 -13.60 8.39
N GLU A 43 17.88 -14.29 8.21
CA GLU A 43 19.17 -13.66 7.90
C GLU A 43 19.21 -13.05 6.49
N THR A 44 18.62 -13.73 5.49
CA THR A 44 18.71 -13.31 4.09
C THR A 44 17.56 -12.42 3.66
N HIS A 45 16.38 -12.55 4.27
CA HIS A 45 15.18 -11.83 3.87
C HIS A 45 14.74 -10.84 4.95
N VAL A 46 14.33 -11.30 6.14
CA VAL A 46 13.68 -10.45 7.15
C VAL A 46 14.62 -9.37 7.70
N GLN A 47 15.84 -9.73 8.09
CA GLN A 47 16.81 -8.76 8.64
C GLN A 47 17.23 -7.73 7.60
N ARG A 48 17.47 -8.17 6.35
CA ARG A 48 17.78 -7.24 5.24
C ARG A 48 16.59 -6.35 4.93
N LEU A 49 15.37 -6.89 4.95
CA LEU A 49 14.14 -6.12 4.78
C LEU A 49 14.01 -5.08 5.91
N LEU A 50 14.14 -5.47 7.17
CA LEU A 50 14.13 -4.55 8.31
C LEU A 50 15.19 -3.44 8.18
N GLN A 51 16.42 -3.77 7.80
CA GLN A 51 17.47 -2.77 7.56
C GLN A 51 17.15 -1.82 6.39
N ARG A 52 16.54 -2.34 5.32
CA ARG A 52 16.08 -1.52 4.19
C ARG A 52 14.93 -0.62 4.61
N LEU A 53 13.98 -1.17 5.34
CA LEU A 53 12.80 -0.48 5.82
C LEU A 53 13.12 0.57 6.89
N ARG A 54 14.21 0.40 7.64
CA ARG A 54 14.60 1.31 8.73
C ARG A 54 14.73 2.75 8.23
N TRP A 55 14.05 3.64 8.93
CA TRP A 55 13.89 5.02 8.52
C TRP A 55 14.25 5.97 9.66
N ASN A 56 15.56 6.22 9.76
CA ASN A 56 16.15 7.12 10.75
C ASN A 56 15.98 8.60 10.35
N ASP A 57 16.31 9.50 11.27
CA ASP A 57 16.11 10.95 11.09
C ASP A 57 16.90 11.52 9.90
N ALA A 58 18.12 11.04 9.64
CA ALA A 58 18.92 11.45 8.47
C ALA A 58 18.24 11.06 7.14
N ARG A 59 17.71 9.83 7.04
CA ARG A 59 16.93 9.41 5.87
C ARG A 59 15.62 10.17 5.76
N ARG A 60 14.97 10.49 6.89
CA ARG A 60 13.73 11.28 6.93
C ARG A 60 13.95 12.64 6.29
N GLU A 61 15.00 13.34 6.70
CA GLU A 61 15.35 14.66 6.17
C GLU A 61 15.57 14.63 4.66
N LEU A 62 16.37 13.68 4.17
CA LEU A 62 16.65 13.54 2.74
C LEU A 62 15.42 13.14 1.92
N SER A 63 14.47 12.45 2.55
CA SER A 63 13.22 12.04 1.92
C SER A 63 12.12 13.11 1.97
N ARG A 64 12.28 14.23 2.69
CA ARG A 64 11.23 15.25 2.79
C ARG A 64 10.70 15.67 1.42
N THR A 65 9.39 15.74 1.28
CA THR A 65 8.77 16.27 0.07
C THR A 65 8.30 17.70 0.28
N TYR A 66 8.04 18.37 -0.84
CA TYR A 66 7.41 19.68 -0.85
C TYR A 66 6.12 19.75 -0.02
N TYR A 67 5.36 18.66 0.06
CA TYR A 67 4.06 18.66 0.73
C TYR A 67 4.16 18.65 2.26
N GLU A 68 5.37 18.68 2.83
CA GLU A 68 5.59 19.12 4.21
C GLU A 68 5.37 20.65 4.35
N ARG A 69 4.17 21.13 4.00
CA ARG A 69 3.77 22.54 4.10
C ARG A 69 2.47 22.72 4.89
N HIS A 70 2.27 23.94 5.36
CA HIS A 70 1.03 24.36 6.01
C HIS A 70 -0.05 24.60 4.96
N CYS A 71 -1.22 24.00 5.18
CA CYS A 71 -2.41 24.27 4.41
C CYS A 71 -3.01 25.61 4.82
N THR A 72 -3.49 26.33 3.81
CA THR A 72 -4.14 27.63 3.93
C THR A 72 -5.56 27.54 3.35
N LEU A 73 -6.36 28.61 3.49
CA LEU A 73 -7.69 28.67 2.89
C LEU A 73 -7.65 28.46 1.36
N HIS A 74 -6.55 28.78 0.70
CA HIS A 74 -6.38 28.58 -0.75
C HIS A 74 -6.26 27.12 -1.18
N ASP A 75 -5.95 26.23 -0.24
CA ASP A 75 -5.86 24.79 -0.46
C ASP A 75 -7.23 24.10 -0.35
N ILE A 76 -8.24 24.82 0.13
CA ILE A 76 -9.62 24.35 0.14
C ILE A 76 -10.15 24.32 -1.29
N SER A 77 -10.33 23.11 -1.80
CA SER A 77 -10.76 22.85 -3.18
C SER A 77 -12.24 23.17 -3.44
N THR A 78 -13.08 23.08 -2.41
CA THR A 78 -14.49 23.47 -2.46
C THR A 78 -15.04 23.71 -1.05
N MET A 79 -16.00 24.63 -0.95
CA MET A 79 -16.81 24.87 0.25
C MET A 79 -18.26 24.37 0.08
N ILE A 80 -18.59 23.82 -1.08
CA ILE A 80 -19.95 23.40 -1.43
C ILE A 80 -20.04 21.88 -1.26
N PRO A 81 -20.84 21.37 -0.31
CA PRO A 81 -20.94 19.93 -0.06
C PRO A 81 -21.35 19.10 -1.29
N SER A 82 -22.16 19.67 -2.18
CA SER A 82 -22.62 18.99 -3.41
C SER A 82 -21.49 18.66 -4.38
N ASP A 83 -20.38 19.42 -4.36
CA ASP A 83 -19.22 19.13 -5.20
C ASP A 83 -18.53 17.82 -4.80
N LEU A 84 -18.73 17.38 -3.56
CA LEU A 84 -18.20 16.12 -3.04
C LEU A 84 -19.10 14.92 -3.39
N MET A 85 -20.32 15.16 -3.87
CA MET A 85 -21.31 14.11 -4.10
C MET A 85 -21.00 13.32 -5.38
N ILE A 86 -20.84 12.01 -5.24
CA ILE A 86 -20.70 11.11 -6.39
C ILE A 86 -22.08 10.86 -6.99
N ASN A 87 -22.32 11.47 -8.16
CA ASN A 87 -23.56 11.28 -8.91
C ASN A 87 -23.78 9.80 -9.26
N GLN A 88 -25.05 9.39 -9.36
CA GLN A 88 -25.41 8.04 -9.73
C GLN A 88 -24.89 7.61 -11.11
N ASP A 89 -24.79 8.54 -12.04
CA ASP A 89 -24.36 8.30 -13.42
C ASP A 89 -22.83 8.32 -13.58
N TRP A 90 -22.08 8.66 -12.52
CA TRP A 90 -20.63 8.71 -12.60
C TRP A 90 -20.01 7.32 -12.67
N GLY A 91 -19.26 7.09 -13.74
CA GLY A 91 -18.32 5.97 -13.83
C GLY A 91 -17.17 6.07 -12.81
N PRO A 92 -16.42 4.98 -12.57
CA PRO A 92 -15.36 4.93 -11.56
C PRO A 92 -14.29 6.00 -11.74
N THR A 93 -13.95 6.37 -12.98
CA THR A 93 -12.94 7.41 -13.28
C THR A 93 -13.32 8.78 -12.72
N HIS A 94 -14.58 9.20 -12.90
CA HIS A 94 -15.05 10.49 -12.39
C HIS A 94 -15.05 10.50 -10.85
N ALA A 95 -15.44 9.38 -10.23
CA ALA A 95 -15.36 9.26 -8.77
C ALA A 95 -13.90 9.35 -8.27
N VAL A 96 -12.96 8.71 -8.95
CA VAL A 96 -11.52 8.83 -8.66
C VAL A 96 -11.04 10.27 -8.81
N GLU A 97 -11.41 10.96 -9.89
CA GLU A 97 -11.02 12.36 -10.13
C GLU A 97 -11.58 13.32 -9.08
N ASN A 98 -12.82 13.09 -8.63
CA ASN A 98 -13.45 13.85 -7.56
C ASN A 98 -12.67 13.67 -6.25
N ILE A 99 -12.38 12.41 -5.88
CA ILE A 99 -11.60 12.06 -4.69
C ILE A 99 -10.17 12.60 -4.77
N LEU A 100 -9.51 12.57 -5.93
CA LEU A 100 -8.15 13.10 -6.09
C LEU A 100 -8.13 14.63 -6.01
N THR A 101 -9.17 15.30 -6.49
CA THR A 101 -9.31 16.76 -6.41
C THR A 101 -9.58 17.20 -4.97
N HIS A 102 -10.51 16.55 -4.28
CA HIS A 102 -11.04 17.01 -2.99
C HIS A 102 -10.48 16.24 -1.78
N GLY A 103 -9.87 15.08 -1.98
CA GLY A 103 -9.43 14.20 -0.88
C GLY A 103 -10.58 13.52 -0.15
N VAL A 104 -11.81 13.83 -0.52
CA VAL A 104 -13.04 13.34 0.09
C VAL A 104 -14.15 13.33 -0.95
N SER A 105 -14.97 12.29 -0.93
CA SER A 105 -16.20 12.20 -1.73
C SER A 105 -17.29 11.44 -1.00
N ILE A 106 -18.53 11.69 -1.39
CA ILE A 106 -19.73 11.18 -0.75
C ILE A 106 -20.45 10.21 -1.70
N PHE A 107 -20.70 8.99 -1.20
CA PHE A 107 -21.45 7.94 -1.86
C PHE A 107 -22.84 7.84 -1.23
N PRO A 108 -23.87 8.44 -1.86
CA PRO A 108 -25.23 8.42 -1.31
C PRO A 108 -25.85 7.02 -1.38
N GLY A 109 -26.64 6.66 -0.38
CA GLY A 109 -27.38 5.41 -0.29
C GLY A 109 -26.49 4.16 -0.34
N LEU A 110 -25.29 4.20 0.26
CA LEU A 110 -24.37 3.07 0.22
C LEU A 110 -24.92 1.86 1.00
N VAL A 111 -25.61 2.14 2.11
CA VAL A 111 -26.19 1.13 3.01
C VAL A 111 -27.65 1.48 3.27
N ASP A 112 -28.52 0.47 3.28
CA ASP A 112 -29.94 0.67 3.55
C ASP A 112 -30.19 1.11 5.00
N ARG A 113 -31.18 1.99 5.17
CA ARG A 113 -31.58 2.54 6.48
C ARG A 113 -31.87 1.48 7.54
N HIS A 114 -32.61 0.42 7.18
CA HIS A 114 -32.94 -0.64 8.15
C HIS A 114 -31.69 -1.43 8.63
N VAL A 115 -30.64 -1.51 7.80
CA VAL A 115 -29.36 -2.14 8.18
C VAL A 115 -28.57 -1.20 9.09
N THR A 116 -28.54 0.10 8.79
CA THR A 116 -27.89 1.09 9.66
C THR A 116 -28.56 1.18 11.01
N ASP A 117 -29.89 1.17 11.07
CA ASP A 117 -30.66 1.21 12.33
C ASP A 117 -30.36 -0.02 13.21
N ALA A 118 -30.32 -1.22 12.60
CA ALA A 118 -29.99 -2.45 13.32
C ALA A 118 -28.56 -2.41 13.89
N PHE A 119 -27.58 -1.95 13.12
CA PHE A 119 -26.20 -1.83 13.60
C PHE A 119 -26.10 -0.69 14.63
N ARG A 120 -26.87 0.38 14.50
CA ARG A 120 -26.93 1.43 15.53
C ARG A 120 -27.33 0.85 16.88
N ASN A 121 -28.39 0.06 16.91
CA ASN A 121 -28.89 -0.56 18.14
C ASN A 121 -27.82 -1.47 18.79
N PHE A 122 -27.13 -2.28 17.98
CA PHE A 122 -25.98 -3.05 18.44
C PHE A 122 -24.88 -2.15 19.02
N THR A 123 -24.52 -1.07 18.33
CA THR A 123 -23.47 -0.13 18.74
C THR A 123 -23.77 0.51 20.09
N ILE A 124 -24.97 1.07 20.25
CA ILE A 124 -25.37 1.71 21.52
C ILE A 124 -25.42 0.68 22.65
N SER A 125 -25.96 -0.52 22.39
CA SER A 125 -25.93 -1.64 23.34
C SER A 125 -24.51 -2.10 23.70
N ARG A 126 -23.55 -2.00 22.76
CA ARG A 126 -22.16 -2.34 23.03
C ARG A 126 -21.50 -1.26 23.88
N ASN A 127 -21.76 0.02 23.63
CA ASN A 127 -21.18 1.14 24.39
C ASN A 127 -21.43 1.03 25.90
N SER A 128 -22.64 0.64 26.32
CA SER A 128 -22.98 0.46 27.74
C SER A 128 -22.23 -0.70 28.42
N ARG A 129 -21.64 -1.60 27.63
CA ARG A 129 -20.88 -2.78 28.08
C ARG A 129 -19.37 -2.63 27.85
N LEU A 130 -18.90 -1.51 27.31
CA LEU A 130 -17.48 -1.31 27.05
C LEU A 130 -16.73 -1.13 28.37
N VAL A 131 -15.73 -1.98 28.58
CA VAL A 131 -14.71 -1.76 29.59
C VAL A 131 -13.61 -0.87 29.01
N LYS A 132 -12.84 -0.17 29.86
CA LYS A 132 -11.76 0.74 29.44
C LYS A 132 -10.78 0.11 28.44
N ASP A 133 -10.55 -1.20 28.55
CA ASP A 133 -9.64 -1.92 27.68
C ASP A 133 -10.21 -2.32 26.31
N ASP A 134 -11.54 -2.34 26.17
CA ASP A 134 -12.21 -2.57 24.89
C ASP A 134 -12.31 -1.27 24.07
N MET A 135 -12.06 -0.13 24.72
CA MET A 135 -12.11 1.17 24.08
C MET A 135 -10.86 1.44 23.25
N VAL A 136 -11.08 1.81 21.99
CA VAL A 136 -10.06 2.44 21.16
C VAL A 136 -9.95 3.90 21.60
N TYR A 137 -8.72 4.41 21.73
CA TYR A 137 -8.49 5.81 22.09
C TYR A 137 -9.17 6.75 21.09
N VAL A 138 -9.92 7.71 21.62
CA VAL A 138 -10.53 8.81 20.86
C VAL A 138 -10.13 10.12 21.54
N MET A 139 -9.71 11.11 20.74
CA MET A 139 -9.42 12.45 21.24
C MET A 139 -10.64 13.04 21.94
N ASN A 140 -10.40 13.74 23.05
CA ASN A 140 -11.43 14.39 23.87
C ASN A 140 -12.53 13.42 24.35
N SER A 141 -12.14 12.19 24.70
CA SER A 141 -13.08 11.16 25.18
C SER A 141 -13.71 11.45 26.54
N TYR A 142 -13.12 12.35 27.34
CA TYR A 142 -13.61 12.73 28.65
C TYR A 142 -13.75 14.25 28.78
N LYS A 143 -14.90 14.69 29.31
CA LYS A 143 -15.13 16.08 29.76
C LYS A 143 -15.60 16.06 31.20
N LYS A 144 -14.91 16.78 32.10
CA LYS A 144 -15.24 16.80 33.54
C LYS A 144 -15.47 15.39 34.14
N ARG A 145 -14.62 14.42 33.76
CA ARG A 145 -14.71 12.99 34.13
C ARG A 145 -15.91 12.21 33.56
N LYS A 146 -16.75 12.81 32.72
CA LYS A 146 -17.80 12.09 31.98
C LYS A 146 -17.26 11.66 30.63
N GLN A 147 -17.45 10.39 30.30
CA GLN A 147 -17.15 9.87 28.97
C GLN A 147 -18.21 10.37 27.98
N THR A 148 -17.78 11.03 26.92
CA THR A 148 -18.67 11.62 25.90
C THR A 148 -18.41 11.05 24.51
N ARG A 149 -17.34 10.26 24.36
CA ARG A 149 -17.02 9.53 23.12
C ARG A 149 -16.64 8.09 23.45
N TRP A 150 -17.06 7.19 22.56
CA TRP A 150 -16.72 5.77 22.61
C TRP A 150 -16.18 5.37 21.25
N ALA A 151 -15.17 4.51 21.22
CA ALA A 151 -14.84 3.79 19.99
C ALA A 151 -14.42 2.38 20.33
N PHE A 152 -14.73 1.45 19.44
CA PHE A 152 -14.31 0.06 19.56
C PHE A 152 -14.14 -0.54 18.17
N SER A 153 -13.27 -1.55 18.05
CA SER A 153 -13.17 -2.35 16.83
C SER A 153 -14.28 -3.39 16.82
N PHE A 154 -14.83 -3.69 15.65
CA PHE A 154 -15.85 -4.72 15.47
C PHE A 154 -15.40 -5.79 14.48
N SER A 155 -16.05 -6.94 14.57
CA SER A 155 -15.88 -8.10 13.70
C SER A 155 -17.22 -8.49 13.08
N PRO A 156 -17.24 -9.11 11.89
CA PRO A 156 -18.49 -9.52 11.26
C PRO A 156 -19.33 -10.53 12.06
N HIS A 157 -18.74 -11.16 13.07
CA HIS A 157 -19.41 -12.11 13.98
C HIS A 157 -20.03 -11.47 15.21
N ASP A 158 -19.78 -10.18 15.45
CA ASP A 158 -20.24 -9.54 16.69
C ASP A 158 -21.76 -9.38 16.70
N ASP A 159 -22.38 -9.16 15.53
CA ASP A 159 -23.83 -9.08 15.35
C ASP A 159 -24.23 -9.33 13.87
N PRO A 160 -25.40 -9.95 13.58
CA PRO A 160 -25.88 -10.14 12.20
C PRO A 160 -25.99 -8.86 11.38
N SER A 161 -26.30 -7.72 12.01
CA SER A 161 -26.36 -6.40 11.35
C SER A 161 -25.00 -5.97 10.80
N VAL A 162 -23.89 -6.30 11.48
CA VAL A 162 -22.53 -6.03 11.01
C VAL A 162 -22.27 -6.76 9.70
N SER A 163 -22.58 -8.05 9.65
CA SER A 163 -22.42 -8.87 8.45
C SER A 163 -23.29 -8.38 7.28
N ARG A 164 -24.52 -7.91 7.54
CA ARG A 164 -25.39 -7.33 6.51
C ARG A 164 -24.82 -6.03 5.96
N LEU A 165 -24.38 -5.13 6.84
CA LEU A 165 -23.79 -3.84 6.45
C LEU A 165 -22.54 -4.05 5.60
N LEU A 166 -21.62 -4.91 6.06
CA LEU A 166 -20.40 -5.21 5.33
C LEU A 166 -20.70 -5.82 3.96
N ARG A 167 -21.72 -6.67 3.84
CA ARG A 167 -22.14 -7.21 2.54
C ARG A 167 -22.58 -6.10 1.59
N GLN A 168 -23.39 -5.14 2.04
CA GLN A 168 -23.85 -4.03 1.20
C GLN A 168 -22.70 -3.13 0.75
N VAL A 169 -21.78 -2.80 1.66
CA VAL A 169 -20.54 -2.07 1.31
C VAL A 169 -19.74 -2.87 0.28
N GLY A 170 -19.53 -4.16 0.53
CA GLY A 170 -18.78 -5.06 -0.33
C GLY A 170 -19.39 -5.19 -1.72
N SER A 171 -20.72 -5.24 -1.83
CA SER A 171 -21.47 -5.41 -3.08
C SER A 171 -21.74 -4.12 -3.85
N ASN A 172 -21.35 -2.95 -3.33
CA ASN A 172 -21.53 -1.70 -4.06
C ASN A 172 -20.48 -1.56 -5.16
N ASP A 173 -20.90 -1.78 -6.42
CA ASP A 173 -20.00 -1.78 -7.57
C ASP A 173 -19.31 -0.42 -7.79
N ARG A 174 -20.00 0.70 -7.51
CA ARG A 174 -19.40 2.03 -7.69
C ARG A 174 -18.25 2.25 -6.72
N LEU A 175 -18.48 1.98 -5.43
CA LEU A 175 -17.44 2.07 -4.41
C LEU A 175 -16.29 1.09 -4.70
N ARG A 176 -16.61 -0.18 -4.99
CA ARG A 176 -15.60 -1.21 -5.29
C ARG A 176 -14.74 -0.79 -6.47
N ASN A 177 -15.34 -0.46 -7.61
CA ASN A 177 -14.59 -0.10 -8.81
C ASN A 177 -13.75 1.17 -8.58
N THR A 178 -14.25 2.12 -7.79
CA THR A 178 -13.49 3.33 -7.40
C THR A 178 -12.27 2.95 -6.54
N LEU A 179 -12.43 2.10 -5.51
CA LEU A 179 -11.32 1.65 -4.67
C LEU A 179 -10.30 0.81 -5.46
N GLU A 180 -10.76 0.00 -6.43
CA GLU A 180 -9.88 -0.82 -7.27
C GLU A 180 -9.02 0.02 -8.22
N GLN A 181 -9.49 1.19 -8.64
CA GLN A 181 -8.67 2.15 -9.40
C GLN A 181 -7.52 2.70 -8.53
N PHE A 182 -7.73 2.93 -7.24
CA PHE A 182 -6.68 3.39 -6.32
C PHE A 182 -5.71 2.30 -5.91
N PHE A 183 -6.22 1.11 -5.62
CA PHE A 183 -5.50 0.09 -4.87
C PHE A 183 -5.17 -1.18 -5.67
N GLY A 184 -5.70 -1.30 -6.90
CA GLY A 184 -5.72 -2.54 -7.64
C GLY A 184 -6.87 -3.46 -7.22
N PRO A 185 -7.04 -4.61 -7.90
CA PRO A 185 -8.19 -5.48 -7.68
C PRO A 185 -8.18 -6.09 -6.27
N ASP A 186 -9.38 -6.14 -5.67
CA ASP A 186 -9.65 -6.65 -4.33
C ASP A 186 -8.84 -5.96 -3.21
N PRO A 187 -9.10 -4.67 -2.91
CA PRO A 187 -8.36 -3.89 -1.92
C PRO A 187 -8.38 -4.53 -0.53
N ALA A 188 -7.30 -4.34 0.24
CA ALA A 188 -7.21 -4.81 1.62
C ALA A 188 -8.00 -3.90 2.58
N ILE A 189 -8.53 -4.50 3.65
CA ILE A 189 -9.20 -3.79 4.74
C ILE A 189 -8.34 -3.89 5.98
N ILE A 190 -7.92 -2.74 6.49
CA ILE A 190 -6.95 -2.65 7.60
C ILE A 190 -7.57 -2.13 8.90
N LYS A 191 -8.76 -1.55 8.84
CA LYS A 191 -9.47 -1.03 10.01
C LYS A 191 -10.97 -1.23 9.86
N MET A 192 -11.61 -1.66 10.94
CA MET A 192 -13.05 -1.70 11.13
C MET A 192 -13.33 -1.22 12.56
N GLN A 193 -13.97 -0.08 12.69
CA GLN A 193 -14.25 0.53 13.99
C GLN A 193 -15.57 1.29 13.99
N THR A 194 -16.17 1.41 15.16
CA THR A 194 -17.30 2.31 15.39
C THR A 194 -16.85 3.46 16.28
N ILE A 195 -17.35 4.66 16.01
CA ILE A 195 -17.14 5.86 16.82
C ILE A 195 -18.50 6.41 17.21
N THR A 196 -18.73 6.56 18.51
CA THR A 196 -19.93 7.18 19.08
C THR A 196 -19.57 8.51 19.74
N ALA A 197 -20.40 9.55 19.57
CA ALA A 197 -20.32 10.82 20.28
C ALA A 197 -21.68 11.15 20.90
N GLY A 198 -21.72 11.26 22.22
CA GLY A 198 -22.93 11.62 22.95
C GLY A 198 -23.02 13.11 23.25
N PHE A 199 -24.16 13.54 23.77
CA PHE A 199 -24.39 14.94 24.11
C PHE A 199 -23.30 15.52 25.02
N GLY A 200 -22.83 16.72 24.66
CA GLY A 200 -21.74 17.42 25.36
C GLY A 200 -20.34 16.99 24.92
N ALA A 201 -20.20 16.06 23.97
CA ALA A 201 -18.93 15.83 23.28
C ALA A 201 -18.46 17.14 22.63
N GLU A 202 -17.21 17.53 22.89
CA GLU A 202 -16.60 18.72 22.28
C GLU A 202 -16.08 18.42 20.89
N SER A 203 -15.85 19.46 20.09
CA SER A 203 -15.15 19.33 18.82
C SER A 203 -13.78 18.71 19.04
N GLN A 204 -13.41 17.79 18.17
CA GLN A 204 -12.03 17.33 18.07
C GLN A 204 -11.19 18.43 17.41
N GLY A 205 -9.89 18.48 17.72
CA GLY A 205 -8.95 19.26 16.92
C GLY A 205 -8.96 18.76 15.47
N TRP A 206 -8.68 19.64 14.52
CA TRP A 206 -8.47 19.22 13.14
C TRP A 206 -7.29 18.26 13.10
N HIS A 207 -7.45 17.13 12.41
CA HIS A 207 -6.38 16.14 12.28
C HIS A 207 -6.51 15.33 10.99
N PRO A 208 -5.39 14.84 10.45
CA PRO A 208 -5.39 13.67 9.57
C PRO A 208 -5.41 12.37 10.39
N ASP A 209 -5.86 11.28 9.78
CA ASP A 209 -5.87 9.93 10.36
C ASP A 209 -4.51 9.22 10.24
N VAL A 210 -3.50 9.93 9.72
CA VAL A 210 -2.13 9.44 9.51
C VAL A 210 -1.16 10.14 10.45
N ASN A 211 -0.04 9.49 10.72
CA ASN A 211 1.08 10.18 11.33
C ASN A 211 1.73 11.10 10.28
N ALA A 212 1.68 12.41 10.47
CA ALA A 212 2.34 13.37 9.58
C ALA A 212 3.84 13.05 9.41
N LYS A 213 4.50 12.49 10.43
CA LYS A 213 5.91 12.05 10.35
C LYS A 213 6.11 10.71 9.65
N ALA A 214 5.07 10.10 9.09
CA ALA A 214 5.11 8.87 8.32
C ALA A 214 4.01 8.89 7.25
N SER A 215 4.03 9.93 6.43
CA SER A 215 3.14 10.05 5.27
C SER A 215 3.95 10.18 4.00
N ALA A 216 3.41 9.64 2.90
CA ALA A 216 3.91 9.87 1.54
C ALA A 216 3.88 11.36 1.15
N LEU A 217 3.05 12.17 1.84
CA LEU A 217 3.07 13.62 1.70
C LEU A 217 4.35 14.20 2.28
N SER A 218 4.69 13.84 3.51
CA SER A 218 5.86 14.40 4.15
C SER A 218 7.14 13.85 3.54
N HIS A 219 7.13 12.61 3.02
CA HIS A 219 8.35 11.95 2.58
C HIS A 219 8.19 11.10 1.31
N ALA A 220 9.17 11.24 0.40
CA ALA A 220 9.31 10.53 -0.87
C ALA A 220 9.74 9.08 -0.61
N ARG A 221 8.80 8.30 -0.09
CA ARG A 221 8.97 6.90 0.28
C ARG A 221 7.65 6.17 0.09
N ASP A 222 7.73 4.87 -0.09
CA ASP A 222 6.57 3.99 -0.10
C ASP A 222 5.85 4.01 1.23
N PHE A 223 4.79 4.80 1.33
CA PHE A 223 3.77 4.60 2.35
C PHE A 223 2.50 4.06 1.72
N MET A 224 1.85 3.15 2.43
CA MET A 224 0.58 2.58 2.03
C MET A 224 -0.44 3.70 1.97
N THR A 225 -1.02 4.02 0.82
CA THR A 225 -2.12 4.99 0.81
C THR A 225 -3.34 4.37 1.49
N HIS A 226 -3.97 5.11 2.38
CA HIS A 226 -5.17 4.67 3.09
C HIS A 226 -6.35 5.57 2.76
N PHE A 227 -7.51 4.95 2.56
CA PHE A 227 -8.78 5.64 2.44
C PHE A 227 -9.75 5.13 3.50
N SER A 228 -10.31 6.03 4.31
CA SER A 228 -11.32 5.73 5.32
C SER A 228 -12.71 6.04 4.77
N LEU A 229 -13.62 5.08 4.88
CA LEU A 229 -15.03 5.19 4.56
C LEU A 229 -15.81 5.38 5.87
N PHE A 230 -16.42 6.55 6.04
CA PHE A 230 -17.25 6.87 7.20
C PHE A 230 -18.72 6.72 6.83
N ILE A 231 -19.51 6.00 7.63
CA ILE A 231 -20.95 5.77 7.39
C ILE A 231 -21.71 6.11 8.67
N PRO A 232 -22.61 7.10 8.69
CA PRO A 232 -23.41 7.40 9.86
C PRO A 232 -24.50 6.33 9.98
N LEU A 233 -24.75 5.89 11.22
CA LEU A 233 -25.73 4.86 11.51
C LEU A 233 -27.13 5.42 11.74
N GLN A 234 -27.28 6.74 11.66
CA GLN A 234 -28.54 7.48 11.70
C GLN A 234 -28.39 8.83 11.00
N ASP A 235 -29.53 9.49 10.79
CA ASP A 235 -29.60 10.86 10.31
C ASP A 235 -28.86 11.77 11.29
N THR A 236 -27.79 12.40 10.81
CA THR A 236 -26.84 13.15 11.64
C THR A 236 -26.86 14.62 11.23
N PRO A 237 -27.67 15.47 11.89
CA PRO A 237 -27.64 16.90 11.64
C PRO A 237 -26.34 17.53 12.21
N PRO A 238 -25.94 18.73 11.74
CA PRO A 238 -24.83 19.52 12.26
C PRO A 238 -24.74 19.56 13.79
N ARG A 239 -25.88 19.77 14.48
CA ARG A 239 -25.96 19.86 15.94
C ARG A 239 -25.70 18.55 16.68
N MET A 240 -25.85 17.40 16.01
CA MET A 240 -25.47 16.08 16.54
C MET A 240 -23.96 15.82 16.36
N GLY A 241 -23.24 16.78 15.76
CA GLY A 241 -21.81 16.72 15.54
C GLY A 241 -21.42 15.95 14.29
N SER A 242 -22.08 16.17 13.14
CA SER A 242 -21.65 15.60 11.85
C SER A 242 -20.14 15.82 11.60
N THR A 243 -19.46 14.86 10.96
CA THR A 243 -18.02 14.94 10.70
C THR A 243 -17.72 16.18 9.85
N GLY A 244 -16.77 16.99 10.28
CA GLY A 244 -16.22 18.10 9.50
C GLY A 244 -15.09 17.63 8.61
N VAL A 245 -15.04 18.12 7.36
CA VAL A 245 -14.00 17.80 6.38
C VAL A 245 -13.46 19.07 5.75
N CYS A 246 -12.19 19.02 5.34
CA CYS A 246 -11.50 20.11 4.66
C CYS A 246 -11.07 19.66 3.25
N PRO A 247 -11.94 19.81 2.23
CA PRO A 247 -11.64 19.30 0.89
C PRO A 247 -10.37 19.91 0.29
N GLY A 248 -9.44 19.09 -0.21
CA GLY A 248 -8.18 19.52 -0.83
C GLY A 248 -6.98 19.52 0.12
N THR A 249 -7.22 19.33 1.43
CA THR A 249 -6.14 19.36 2.43
C THR A 249 -5.32 18.07 2.52
N HIS A 250 -5.70 17.00 1.80
CA HIS A 250 -4.89 15.79 1.66
C HIS A 250 -3.58 16.00 0.90
N TYR A 251 -3.32 17.23 0.43
CA TYR A 251 -2.04 17.69 -0.11
C TYR A 251 -1.13 18.35 0.94
N CYS A 252 -1.52 18.45 2.21
CA CYS A 252 -0.75 19.13 3.24
C CYS A 252 -0.52 18.24 4.47
N THR A 253 0.58 18.49 5.18
CA THR A 253 0.95 17.72 6.38
C THR A 253 0.63 18.45 7.67
N THR A 254 0.35 19.74 7.58
CA THR A 254 0.13 20.69 8.67
C THR A 254 -0.89 21.72 8.22
N VAL A 255 -1.61 22.37 9.15
CA VAL A 255 -2.65 23.36 8.85
C VAL A 255 -2.58 24.51 9.85
N ASP A 256 -3.02 25.68 9.41
CA ASP A 256 -3.49 26.72 10.31
C ASP A 256 -4.96 26.45 10.67
N GLU A 257 -5.23 26.11 11.93
CA GLU A 257 -6.59 25.78 12.39
C GLU A 257 -7.58 26.92 12.15
N VAL A 258 -7.14 28.18 12.23
CA VAL A 258 -8.00 29.34 11.99
C VAL A 258 -8.44 29.40 10.52
N ALA A 259 -7.51 29.13 9.61
CA ALA A 259 -7.80 29.08 8.18
C ALA A 259 -8.77 27.93 7.84
N LEU A 260 -8.67 26.79 8.54
CA LEU A 260 -9.58 25.67 8.35
C LEU A 260 -11.00 25.98 8.81
N ASP A 261 -11.18 26.66 9.94
CA ASP A 261 -12.52 27.00 10.45
C ASP A 261 -13.31 27.90 9.49
N GLN A 262 -12.64 28.60 8.56
CA GLN A 262 -13.28 29.43 7.53
C GLN A 262 -13.69 28.67 6.27
N GLY A 263 -12.97 27.61 5.88
CA GLY A 263 -13.19 26.91 4.61
C GLY A 263 -13.75 25.48 4.72
N CYS A 264 -13.59 24.85 5.89
CA CYS A 264 -14.04 23.49 6.12
C CYS A 264 -15.50 23.45 6.60
N HIS A 265 -16.21 22.40 6.23
CA HIS A 265 -17.64 22.29 6.52
C HIS A 265 -18.00 20.91 7.07
N GLN A 266 -19.16 20.84 7.74
CA GLN A 266 -19.76 19.56 8.13
C GLN A 266 -20.28 18.83 6.91
N VAL A 267 -20.06 17.52 6.86
CA VAL A 267 -20.65 16.66 5.85
C VAL A 267 -22.16 16.73 5.98
N THR A 268 -22.81 16.98 4.84
CA THR A 268 -24.26 16.96 4.66
C THR A 268 -24.54 16.35 3.29
N THR A 269 -25.62 15.60 3.18
CA THR A 269 -26.03 14.93 1.93
C THR A 269 -27.43 15.31 1.48
N GLY A 270 -28.18 16.02 2.32
CA GLY A 270 -29.45 16.64 1.94
C GLY A 270 -29.96 17.57 3.04
N VAL A 271 -31.28 17.81 3.00
CA VAL A 271 -32.01 18.62 3.97
C VAL A 271 -33.21 17.85 4.48
N ASP A 272 -33.49 17.93 5.79
CA ASP A 272 -34.67 17.31 6.38
C ASP A 272 -35.97 18.07 6.06
N SER A 273 -37.10 17.59 6.60
CA SER A 273 -38.41 18.21 6.41
C SER A 273 -38.50 19.66 6.92
N ASN A 274 -37.57 20.09 7.77
CA ASN A 274 -37.49 21.44 8.31
C ASN A 274 -36.45 22.30 7.57
N GLY A 275 -35.88 21.80 6.47
CA GLY A 275 -34.83 22.47 5.71
C GLY A 275 -33.46 22.45 6.39
N MET A 276 -33.29 21.68 7.47
CA MET A 276 -32.00 21.59 8.16
C MET A 276 -31.07 20.63 7.41
N PRO A 277 -29.80 20.98 7.18
CA PRO A 277 -28.85 20.08 6.55
C PRO A 277 -28.67 18.79 7.38
N VAL A 278 -28.61 17.65 6.71
CA VAL A 278 -28.46 16.33 7.36
C VAL A 278 -27.46 15.49 6.58
N TRP A 279 -26.63 14.72 7.30
CA TRP A 279 -25.94 13.57 6.76
C TRP A 279 -26.80 12.32 6.98
N TRP A 280 -27.44 11.84 5.92
CA TRP A 280 -28.42 10.76 6.00
C TRP A 280 -27.79 9.44 6.42
N ALA A 281 -28.55 8.65 7.19
CA ALA A 281 -28.16 7.29 7.54
C ALA A 281 -27.83 6.47 6.29
N GLY A 282 -26.67 5.82 6.28
CA GLY A 282 -26.26 4.95 5.17
C GLY A 282 -25.54 5.64 4.01
N ASP A 283 -25.54 6.97 3.94
CA ASP A 283 -24.64 7.71 3.04
C ASP A 283 -23.20 7.60 3.53
N ALA A 284 -22.24 7.45 2.62
CA ALA A 284 -20.86 7.19 3.02
C ALA A 284 -19.89 8.26 2.54
N VAL A 285 -18.95 8.66 3.39
CA VAL A 285 -17.86 9.57 3.03
C VAL A 285 -16.59 8.75 2.86
N LEU A 286 -16.08 8.65 1.64
CA LEU A 286 -14.78 8.06 1.36
C LEU A 286 -13.71 9.17 1.34
N MET A 287 -12.71 9.06 2.21
CA MET A 287 -11.74 10.12 2.44
C MET A 287 -10.32 9.57 2.47
N ASN A 288 -9.39 10.25 1.80
CA ASN A 288 -7.96 9.99 1.96
C ASN A 288 -7.57 10.27 3.42
N GLN A 289 -6.85 9.38 4.09
CA GLN A 289 -6.54 9.59 5.51
C GLN A 289 -5.63 10.80 5.79
N ASN A 290 -5.02 11.40 4.76
CA ASN A 290 -4.33 12.68 4.92
C ASN A 290 -5.26 13.90 4.90
N THR A 291 -6.53 13.76 4.50
CA THR A 291 -7.50 14.85 4.53
C THR A 291 -7.74 15.27 5.98
N TRP A 292 -7.63 16.56 6.24
CA TRP A 292 -7.92 17.12 7.55
C TRP A 292 -9.41 17.06 7.81
N HIS A 293 -9.76 16.50 8.96
CA HIS A 293 -11.14 16.31 9.38
C HIS A 293 -11.26 16.42 10.90
N ARG A 294 -12.50 16.48 11.40
CA ARG A 294 -12.79 16.39 12.84
C ARG A 294 -14.19 15.86 13.11
N GLY A 295 -14.39 15.22 14.27
CA GLY A 295 -15.72 15.08 14.84
C GLY A 295 -16.15 16.40 15.50
N TRP A 296 -17.26 16.98 15.05
CA TRP A 296 -17.82 18.17 15.68
C TRP A 296 -18.43 17.91 17.05
N ALA A 297 -18.72 18.99 17.77
CA ALA A 297 -19.42 18.97 19.04
C ALA A 297 -20.86 18.47 18.88
N HIS A 298 -21.32 17.67 19.84
CA HIS A 298 -22.72 17.24 19.93
C HIS A 298 -23.45 18.16 20.93
N THR A 299 -24.28 19.04 20.38
CA THR A 299 -24.98 20.13 21.10
C THR A 299 -26.50 19.92 21.14
N LEU A 300 -27.01 18.82 20.58
CA LEU A 300 -28.44 18.51 20.57
C LEU A 300 -28.83 17.84 21.89
N ARG A 301 -29.35 18.63 22.86
CA ARG A 301 -29.61 18.18 24.24
C ARG A 301 -30.50 16.95 24.38
N ASN A 302 -31.51 16.84 23.53
CA ASN A 302 -32.44 15.70 23.48
C ASN A 302 -32.16 14.81 22.27
N GLY A 303 -30.97 14.95 21.68
CA GLY A 303 -30.54 14.18 20.54
C GLY A 303 -29.90 12.89 20.98
N ASP A 304 -30.20 11.85 20.23
CA ASP A 304 -29.55 10.56 20.29
C ASP A 304 -28.01 10.64 20.13
N ASP A 305 -27.30 9.68 20.71
CA ASP A 305 -25.85 9.54 20.52
C ASP A 305 -25.51 9.32 19.04
N ARG A 306 -24.60 10.14 18.50
CA ARG A 306 -24.08 10.05 17.13
C ARG A 306 -23.24 8.80 16.94
N ALA A 307 -23.62 7.85 16.07
CA ALA A 307 -22.81 6.66 15.78
C ALA A 307 -22.36 6.62 14.32
N VAL A 308 -21.07 6.38 14.10
CA VAL A 308 -20.45 6.35 12.77
C VAL A 308 -19.54 5.12 12.68
N ILE A 309 -19.63 4.39 11.57
CA ILE A 309 -18.70 3.31 11.22
C ILE A 309 -17.54 3.90 10.44
N VAL A 310 -16.34 3.38 10.67
CA VAL A 310 -15.16 3.67 9.84
C VAL A 310 -14.55 2.36 9.35
N LEU A 311 -14.49 2.20 8.02
CA LEU A 311 -13.75 1.14 7.34
C LEU A 311 -12.54 1.75 6.63
N THR A 312 -11.35 1.20 6.80
CA THR A 312 -10.15 1.72 6.11
C THR A 312 -9.62 0.71 5.11
N PHE A 313 -9.41 1.18 3.87
CA PHE A 313 -8.95 0.43 2.72
C PHE A 313 -7.52 0.83 2.31
N THR A 314 -6.80 -0.12 1.72
CA THR A 314 -5.47 0.08 1.15
C THR A 314 -5.14 -0.98 0.09
N SER A 315 -4.03 -0.84 -0.62
CA SER A 315 -3.52 -1.87 -1.53
C SER A 315 -3.04 -3.11 -0.78
N ARG A 316 -3.18 -4.30 -1.39
CA ARG A 316 -2.69 -5.56 -0.80
C ARG A 316 -1.16 -5.61 -0.78
N PRO A 317 -0.55 -6.34 0.18
CA PRO A 317 0.89 -6.57 0.18
C PRO A 317 1.30 -7.43 -1.03
N GLY A 318 2.39 -7.06 -1.70
CA GLY A 318 3.00 -7.87 -2.77
C GLY A 318 2.18 -8.01 -4.06
N GLN A 319 1.03 -7.35 -4.18
CA GLN A 319 0.22 -7.41 -5.39
C GLN A 319 0.81 -6.53 -6.48
N GLU A 320 1.56 -7.13 -7.41
CA GLU A 320 1.97 -6.49 -8.65
C GLU A 320 0.71 -5.97 -9.36
N ARG A 321 0.52 -4.66 -9.32
CA ARG A 321 -0.67 -3.99 -9.85
C ARG A 321 -0.74 -4.29 -11.36
N GLN A 322 -1.81 -4.96 -11.77
CA GLN A 322 -2.07 -5.24 -13.20
C GLN A 322 -2.50 -4.00 -13.99
N SER A 323 -2.76 -2.87 -13.31
CA SER A 323 -3.04 -1.61 -14.00
C SER A 323 -1.78 -1.12 -14.71
N PRO A 324 -1.83 -0.83 -16.03
CA PRO A 324 -0.70 -0.28 -16.77
C PRO A 324 -0.17 1.04 -16.20
N ALA A 325 -0.93 1.76 -15.38
CA ALA A 325 -0.54 3.05 -14.80
C ALA A 325 0.24 2.95 -13.48
N PHE A 326 0.30 1.76 -12.85
CA PHE A 326 0.92 1.63 -11.54
C PHE A 326 1.57 0.25 -11.46
N ARG A 327 2.89 0.16 -11.66
CA ARG A 327 3.63 -1.12 -11.61
C ARG A 327 4.77 -1.05 -10.60
N SER A 328 4.45 -1.13 -9.31
CA SER A 328 5.24 -1.92 -8.36
C SER A 328 4.42 -2.17 -7.10
N ALA A 329 4.29 -3.43 -6.70
CA ALA A 329 4.08 -3.71 -5.28
C ALA A 329 5.47 -3.78 -4.67
N ASP A 330 5.90 -2.65 -4.12
CA ASP A 330 7.13 -2.65 -3.40
C ASP A 330 6.96 -3.46 -2.10
N PRO A 331 7.73 -4.55 -1.87
CA PRO A 331 7.73 -5.22 -0.58
C PRO A 331 8.17 -4.30 0.59
N ARG A 332 8.60 -3.08 0.29
CA ARG A 332 9.06 -2.05 1.23
C ARG A 332 7.96 -1.08 1.68
N THR A 333 6.70 -1.24 1.27
CA THR A 333 5.66 -0.29 1.65
C THR A 333 5.48 -0.19 3.18
N LEU A 334 5.69 1.02 3.70
CA LEU A 334 5.55 1.37 5.11
C LEU A 334 4.12 1.73 5.45
N SER A 335 3.69 1.35 6.65
CA SER A 335 2.38 1.70 7.21
C SER A 335 2.38 3.18 7.58
N LEU A 336 1.27 3.89 7.30
CA LEU A 336 1.04 5.30 7.69
C LEU A 336 0.82 5.51 9.20
N GLY A 337 1.15 4.52 10.03
CA GLY A 337 0.94 4.58 11.48
C GLY A 337 -0.44 4.32 12.00
N THR A 338 -1.42 4.20 11.13
CA THR A 338 -2.78 3.90 11.54
C THR A 338 -2.81 2.57 12.30
N PRO A 339 -3.46 2.51 13.48
CA PRO A 339 -3.79 1.28 14.17
C PRO A 339 -4.53 0.32 13.22
N LEU A 340 -3.89 -0.76 12.76
CA LEU A 340 -4.56 -1.81 12.04
C LEU A 340 -5.30 -2.67 13.06
N SER A 341 -6.62 -2.74 12.94
CA SER A 341 -7.49 -3.58 13.76
C SER A 341 -8.02 -4.79 12.99
N SER A 342 -7.89 -4.76 11.67
CA SER A 342 -8.42 -5.75 10.75
C SER A 342 -7.27 -6.31 9.93
N PHE A 343 -7.09 -7.64 9.97
CA PHE A 343 -5.95 -8.30 9.35
C PHE A 343 -6.38 -9.38 8.37
N GLY A 344 -5.76 -9.37 7.20
CA GLY A 344 -5.91 -10.33 6.11
C GLY A 344 -7.24 -10.25 5.35
N TYR A 345 -8.10 -9.30 5.70
CA TYR A 345 -9.36 -9.05 5.02
C TYR A 345 -9.17 -8.24 3.74
N THR A 346 -10.03 -8.51 2.76
CA THR A 346 -10.13 -7.77 1.51
C THR A 346 -11.57 -7.42 1.19
N MET A 347 -11.79 -6.58 0.17
CA MET A 347 -13.11 -6.18 -0.29
C MET A 347 -14.00 -7.38 -0.66
N ASN A 348 -13.46 -8.42 -1.28
CA ASN A 348 -14.20 -9.65 -1.59
C ASN A 348 -14.61 -10.44 -0.35
N ASP A 349 -13.84 -10.37 0.74
CA ASP A 349 -14.23 -11.03 2.00
C ASP A 349 -15.53 -10.43 2.56
N LEU A 350 -15.85 -9.17 2.23
CA LEU A 350 -17.09 -8.51 2.66
C LEU A 350 -18.34 -9.10 2.04
N LEU A 351 -18.25 -9.81 0.91
CA LEU A 351 -19.42 -10.41 0.24
C LEU A 351 -20.03 -11.57 1.06
N GLN A 352 -19.16 -12.32 1.75
CA GLN A 352 -19.58 -13.43 2.61
C GLN A 352 -18.84 -13.35 3.94
N PRO A 353 -19.11 -12.31 4.73
CA PRO A 353 -18.24 -11.96 5.83
C PRO A 353 -18.33 -13.04 6.92
N ALA A 354 -19.51 -13.57 7.22
CA ALA A 354 -19.66 -14.69 8.16
C ALA A 354 -18.85 -15.95 7.79
N TYR A 355 -18.79 -16.32 6.50
CA TYR A 355 -18.07 -17.51 6.06
C TYR A 355 -16.55 -17.31 6.11
N TRP A 356 -16.07 -16.20 5.54
CA TRP A 356 -14.64 -15.96 5.40
C TRP A 356 -13.96 -15.54 6.70
N THR A 357 -14.72 -15.01 7.66
CA THR A 357 -14.17 -14.51 8.92
C THR A 357 -14.34 -15.48 10.09
N ALA A 358 -14.81 -16.71 9.86
CA ALA A 358 -15.00 -17.71 10.92
C ALA A 358 -13.76 -17.82 11.82
N ALA A 359 -13.96 -17.89 13.15
CA ALA A 359 -12.91 -17.60 14.14
C ALA A 359 -11.58 -18.37 13.95
N VAL A 360 -11.65 -19.63 13.52
CA VAL A 360 -10.45 -20.45 13.26
C VAL A 360 -9.68 -19.91 12.04
N PHE A 361 -10.37 -19.68 10.92
CA PHE A 361 -9.76 -19.17 9.70
C PHE A 361 -9.31 -17.71 9.85
N ASN A 362 -10.04 -16.89 10.59
CA ASN A 362 -9.62 -15.52 10.89
C ASN A 362 -8.29 -15.49 11.64
N ARG A 363 -8.06 -16.38 12.61
CA ARG A 363 -6.74 -16.46 13.30
C ARG A 363 -5.62 -16.91 12.39
N LEU A 364 -5.85 -17.94 11.57
CA LEU A 364 -4.85 -18.39 10.61
C LEU A 364 -4.55 -17.31 9.56
N ARG A 365 -5.57 -16.56 9.15
CA ARG A 365 -5.46 -15.43 8.22
C ARG A 365 -4.73 -14.24 8.84
N PHE A 366 -5.05 -13.90 10.09
CA PHE A 366 -4.35 -12.89 10.89
C PHE A 366 -2.84 -13.16 10.93
N LEU A 367 -2.43 -14.44 10.98
CA LEU A 367 -1.04 -14.86 10.99
C LEU A 367 -0.42 -15.09 9.59
N GLY A 368 -1.18 -14.91 8.51
CA GLY A 368 -0.70 -15.17 7.14
C GLY A 368 -0.57 -16.66 6.78
N PHE A 369 -1.21 -17.57 7.52
CA PHE A 369 -1.07 -19.03 7.35
C PHE A 369 -2.11 -19.67 6.45
N TYR A 370 -3.35 -19.17 6.44
CA TYR A 370 -4.41 -19.71 5.60
C TYR A 370 -5.32 -18.64 5.01
N LYS A 371 -5.54 -18.75 3.71
CA LYS A 371 -6.65 -18.14 2.99
C LYS A 371 -7.27 -19.23 2.08
N PRO A 372 -8.58 -19.16 1.79
CA PRO A 372 -9.23 -20.13 0.92
C PRO A 372 -8.54 -20.20 -0.44
N PRO A 373 -8.66 -21.34 -1.15
CA PRO A 373 -8.27 -21.42 -2.55
C PRO A 373 -8.89 -20.26 -3.32
N TYR A 374 -8.09 -19.55 -4.13
CA TYR A 374 -8.48 -18.36 -4.91
C TYR A 374 -8.74 -17.07 -4.09
N GLY A 375 -8.61 -17.11 -2.77
CA GLY A 375 -8.69 -15.91 -1.94
C GLY A 375 -7.40 -15.08 -1.98
N ASN A 376 -7.56 -13.77 -2.15
CA ASN A 376 -6.47 -12.78 -2.23
C ASN A 376 -6.03 -12.28 -0.85
N TRP A 377 -4.75 -12.22 -0.52
CA TRP A 377 -4.32 -11.81 0.82
C TRP A 377 -4.41 -10.30 1.09
N GLY A 378 -5.11 -9.91 2.16
CA GLY A 378 -4.96 -8.58 2.76
C GLY A 378 -3.70 -8.48 3.63
N TRP A 379 -3.55 -7.39 4.38
CA TRP A 379 -2.41 -7.22 5.29
C TRP A 379 -2.53 -8.12 6.52
N ASP A 380 -1.61 -9.07 6.68
CA ASP A 380 -1.52 -9.85 7.91
C ASP A 380 -0.83 -9.08 9.04
N TYR A 381 -0.93 -9.61 10.25
CA TYR A 381 -0.37 -8.99 11.44
C TYR A 381 1.15 -8.87 11.40
N LEU A 382 1.85 -9.85 10.84
CA LEU A 382 3.31 -9.84 10.79
C LEU A 382 3.79 -8.79 9.81
N SER A 383 3.24 -8.74 8.60
CA SER A 383 3.53 -7.69 7.61
C SER A 383 3.27 -6.30 8.18
N SER A 384 2.14 -6.11 8.86
CA SER A 384 1.84 -4.85 9.55
C SER A 384 2.87 -4.52 10.61
N LEU A 385 3.20 -5.50 11.47
CA LEU A 385 4.15 -5.32 12.56
C LEU A 385 5.54 -4.94 12.03
N PHE A 386 6.02 -5.62 10.99
CA PHE A 386 7.31 -5.29 10.37
C PHE A 386 7.31 -3.90 9.74
N SER A 387 6.25 -3.58 9.00
CA SER A 387 6.05 -2.27 8.36
C SER A 387 6.05 -1.13 9.38
N ARG A 388 5.56 -1.42 10.59
CA ARG A 388 5.54 -0.51 11.73
C ARG A 388 6.87 -0.38 12.45
N ILE A 389 7.52 -1.49 12.79
CA ILE A 389 8.86 -1.53 13.41
C ILE A 389 9.85 -0.73 12.57
N ALA A 390 9.76 -0.88 11.25
CA ALA A 390 10.57 -0.16 10.30
C ALA A 390 10.45 1.37 10.36
N SER A 391 9.26 1.86 10.72
CA SER A 391 8.93 3.27 10.72
C SER A 391 9.10 3.83 12.13
N ASP A 392 10.34 4.22 12.46
CA ASP A 392 10.76 4.72 13.78
C ASP A 392 9.88 5.88 14.30
N SER A 393 9.21 6.63 13.41
CA SER A 393 8.32 7.75 13.78
C SER A 393 7.01 7.33 14.44
N HIS A 394 6.63 6.05 14.35
CA HIS A 394 5.50 5.52 15.12
C HIS A 394 5.83 5.29 16.58
N GLN A 395 7.11 5.42 16.95
CA GLN A 395 7.61 5.20 18.30
C GLN A 395 6.90 4.00 18.91
N PHE A 396 7.12 2.79 18.38
CA PHE A 396 6.56 1.59 19.00
C PHE A 396 7.12 1.48 20.42
N LYS A 397 6.39 2.07 21.36
CA LYS A 397 6.85 2.25 22.73
C LYS A 397 6.84 0.89 23.36
N ARG A 398 7.63 0.78 24.42
CA ARG A 398 7.56 -0.37 25.30
C ARG A 398 6.13 -0.61 25.79
N GLN A 399 5.35 0.47 25.97
CA GLN A 399 3.94 0.41 26.36
C GLN A 399 3.06 -0.24 25.29
N ASP A 400 3.24 0.05 24.01
CA ASP A 400 2.42 -0.55 22.93
C ASP A 400 2.58 -2.08 22.90
N LEU A 401 3.81 -2.57 23.13
CA LEU A 401 4.07 -4.00 23.25
C LEU A 401 3.46 -4.59 24.53
N ALA A 402 3.53 -3.85 25.63
CA ALA A 402 2.94 -4.26 26.91
C ALA A 402 1.41 -4.38 26.78
N ASP A 403 0.75 -3.37 26.22
CA ASP A 403 -0.69 -3.32 26.01
C ASP A 403 -1.13 -4.40 25.02
N TRP A 404 -0.37 -4.61 23.94
CA TRP A 404 -0.63 -5.71 23.02
C TRP A 404 -0.53 -7.06 23.71
N LEU A 405 0.55 -7.34 24.45
CA LEU A 405 0.71 -8.59 25.21
C LEU A 405 -0.42 -8.76 26.24
N ALA A 406 -0.83 -7.68 26.91
CA ALA A 406 -1.94 -7.68 27.86
C ALA A 406 -3.30 -7.98 27.18
N SER A 407 -3.54 -7.44 26.00
CA SER A 407 -4.74 -7.75 25.20
C SER A 407 -4.78 -9.23 24.81
N LYS A 408 -3.63 -9.83 24.47
CA LYS A 408 -3.55 -11.25 24.10
C LYS A 408 -3.70 -12.19 25.29
N ARG A 409 -3.30 -11.76 26.49
CA ARG A 409 -3.55 -12.51 27.74
C ARG A 409 -5.03 -12.68 28.06
N ARG A 410 -5.92 -11.85 27.50
CA ARG A 410 -7.37 -11.94 27.71
C ARG A 410 -8.10 -12.77 26.64
N GLY A 411 -7.38 -13.24 25.62
CA GLY A 411 -7.95 -14.09 24.58
C GLY A 411 -8.36 -15.47 25.08
N SER A 412 -9.03 -16.23 24.19
CA SER A 412 -9.44 -17.62 24.45
C SER A 412 -8.30 -18.48 25.03
N PHE A 413 -8.65 -19.54 25.78
CA PHE A 413 -7.69 -20.47 26.38
C PHE A 413 -6.61 -20.94 25.40
N TRP A 414 -7.00 -21.26 24.16
CA TRP A 414 -6.07 -21.65 23.10
C TRP A 414 -5.07 -20.54 22.73
N ASN A 415 -5.52 -19.28 22.63
CA ASN A 415 -4.62 -18.16 22.37
C ASN A 415 -3.63 -17.98 23.52
N ARG A 416 -4.12 -18.08 24.76
CA ARG A 416 -3.25 -18.02 25.94
C ARG A 416 -2.22 -19.14 25.92
N MET A 417 -2.62 -20.39 25.64
CA MET A 417 -1.70 -21.52 25.63
C MET A 417 -0.67 -21.40 24.50
N VAL A 418 -1.11 -21.21 23.26
CA VAL A 418 -0.23 -21.19 22.08
C VAL A 418 0.68 -19.96 22.10
N LEU A 419 0.14 -18.75 22.31
CA LEU A 419 0.96 -17.53 22.32
C LEU A 419 1.91 -17.49 23.53
N LYS A 420 1.52 -18.04 24.68
CA LYS A 420 2.43 -18.13 25.84
C LYS A 420 3.69 -18.94 25.53
N HIS A 421 3.58 -19.94 24.65
CA HIS A 421 4.71 -20.77 24.26
C HIS A 421 5.48 -20.22 23.05
N LEU A 422 4.80 -19.50 22.14
CA LEU A 422 5.44 -18.95 20.95
C LEU A 422 6.05 -17.56 21.17
N LEU A 423 5.49 -16.73 22.05
CA LEU A 423 5.88 -15.34 22.21
C LEU A 423 6.53 -15.06 23.56
N SER A 424 7.55 -14.22 23.57
CA SER A 424 8.16 -13.74 24.82
C SER A 424 7.11 -12.97 25.62
N ASP A 425 6.92 -13.37 26.88
CA ASP A 425 6.03 -12.71 27.84
C ASP A 425 6.77 -11.61 28.62
N ARG A 426 8.10 -11.53 28.49
CA ARG A 426 8.94 -10.54 29.13
C ARG A 426 9.40 -9.49 28.12
N LEU A 427 9.23 -8.23 28.52
CA LEU A 427 9.84 -7.10 27.86
C LEU A 427 11.33 -7.07 28.21
N PRO A 428 12.24 -6.81 27.25
CA PRO A 428 13.65 -6.61 27.54
C PRO A 428 13.85 -5.49 28.57
N PRO A 429 14.72 -5.66 29.58
CA PRO A 429 15.06 -4.61 30.54
C PRO A 429 16.03 -3.63 29.86
N LEU A 430 15.52 -2.73 29.03
CA LEU A 430 16.34 -1.67 28.42
C LEU A 430 15.93 -0.29 28.90
N SER A 431 16.95 0.56 29.07
CA SER A 431 16.84 1.98 29.45
C SER A 431 16.48 2.90 28.27
N LYS A 432 16.49 2.40 27.03
CA LYS A 432 16.12 3.16 25.83
C LYS A 432 15.00 2.45 25.06
N GLU A 433 14.01 3.23 24.60
CA GLU A 433 12.81 2.72 23.92
C GLU A 433 13.11 2.10 22.53
N ARG A 434 14.21 2.48 21.87
CA ARG A 434 14.53 2.02 20.52
C ARG A 434 14.98 0.55 20.50
N GLY A 435 14.39 -0.26 19.62
CA GLY A 435 14.77 -1.66 19.39
C GLY A 435 14.13 -2.68 20.35
N VAL A 436 13.20 -2.27 21.22
CA VAL A 436 12.48 -3.17 22.14
C VAL A 436 11.73 -4.27 21.39
N TRP A 437 11.12 -3.94 20.25
CA TRP A 437 10.41 -4.90 19.41
C TRP A 437 11.34 -5.86 18.67
N ASP A 438 12.50 -5.40 18.19
CA ASP A 438 13.50 -6.27 17.56
C ASP A 438 13.95 -7.35 18.54
N LEU A 439 14.22 -6.94 19.79
CA LEU A 439 14.63 -7.84 20.87
C LEU A 439 13.48 -8.75 21.31
N TRP A 440 12.26 -8.23 21.41
CA TRP A 440 11.09 -9.04 21.75
C TRP A 440 10.78 -10.06 20.66
N LEU A 441 10.85 -9.68 19.39
CA LEU A 441 10.64 -10.58 18.25
C LEU A 441 11.72 -11.66 18.23
N THR A 442 12.97 -11.27 18.43
CA THR A 442 14.11 -12.20 18.55
C THR A 442 13.90 -13.16 19.73
N ALA A 443 13.50 -12.65 20.90
CA ALA A 443 13.21 -13.46 22.08
C ALA A 443 12.01 -14.40 21.84
N SER A 444 10.99 -13.94 21.12
CA SER A 444 9.83 -14.74 20.74
C SER A 444 10.20 -15.85 19.77
N ILE A 445 11.04 -15.57 18.77
CA ILE A 445 11.60 -16.60 17.88
C ILE A 445 12.38 -17.62 18.71
N ILE A 446 13.32 -17.20 19.55
CA ILE A 446 14.10 -18.11 20.41
C ILE A 446 13.18 -18.98 21.28
N LYS A 447 12.13 -18.39 21.86
CA LYS A 447 11.16 -19.10 22.70
C LYS A 447 10.32 -20.09 21.90
N SER A 448 9.82 -19.69 20.73
CA SER A 448 9.13 -20.56 19.77
C SER A 448 10.00 -21.76 19.40
N LEU A 449 11.26 -21.52 19.06
CA LEU A 449 12.21 -22.59 18.73
C LEU A 449 12.45 -23.54 19.90
N GLY A 450 12.54 -23.00 21.12
CA GLY A 450 12.61 -23.79 22.35
C GLY A 450 11.36 -24.63 22.59
N PHE A 451 10.17 -24.09 22.35
CA PHE A 451 8.91 -24.82 22.43
C PHE A 451 8.85 -25.97 21.42
N PHE A 452 9.14 -25.71 20.14
CA PHE A 452 9.15 -26.75 19.11
C PHE A 452 10.19 -27.83 19.40
N ARG A 453 11.37 -27.46 19.91
CA ARG A 453 12.38 -28.42 20.38
C ARG A 453 11.81 -29.32 21.48
N ASN A 454 11.21 -28.73 22.51
CA ASN A 454 10.68 -29.50 23.64
C ASN A 454 9.49 -30.37 23.22
N LEU A 455 8.64 -29.90 22.29
CA LEU A 455 7.55 -30.68 21.73
C LEU A 455 8.10 -31.87 20.94
N ALA A 456 9.12 -31.66 20.10
CA ALA A 456 9.78 -32.74 19.36
C ALA A 456 10.45 -33.76 20.29
N LEU A 457 11.13 -33.31 21.34
CA LEU A 457 11.73 -34.20 22.35
C LEU A 457 10.66 -35.01 23.10
N LYS A 458 9.55 -34.38 23.50
CA LYS A 458 8.43 -35.07 24.16
C LYS A 458 7.78 -36.10 23.24
N LEU A 459 7.59 -35.76 21.96
CA LEU A 459 7.10 -36.70 20.95
C LEU A 459 8.08 -37.85 20.76
N ALA A 460 9.38 -37.58 20.72
CA ALA A 460 10.41 -38.62 20.62
C ALA A 460 10.42 -39.54 21.85
N VAL A 461 10.36 -39.00 23.07
CA VAL A 461 10.27 -39.78 24.31
C VAL A 461 8.97 -40.58 24.37
N PHE A 462 7.85 -39.98 23.98
CA PHE A 462 6.56 -40.67 23.89
C PHE A 462 6.63 -41.85 22.92
N VAL A 463 7.26 -41.66 21.77
CA VAL A 463 7.52 -42.72 20.80
C VAL A 463 8.47 -43.79 21.36
N LEU A 464 9.53 -43.41 22.05
CA LEU A 464 10.46 -44.35 22.69
C LEU A 464 9.76 -45.19 23.76
N ALA A 465 8.97 -44.56 24.64
CA ALA A 465 8.20 -45.22 25.68
C ALA A 465 7.11 -46.13 25.09
N PHE A 466 6.41 -45.69 24.03
CA PHE A 466 5.46 -46.53 23.33
C PHE A 466 6.16 -47.72 22.64
N SER A 467 7.40 -47.52 22.18
CA SER A 467 8.18 -48.55 21.52
C SER A 467 8.81 -49.59 22.45
N SER A 468 8.99 -49.27 23.74
CA SER A 468 9.53 -50.15 24.78
C SER A 468 8.47 -51.05 25.41
N VAL A 469 7.18 -50.67 25.32
CA VAL A 469 6.03 -51.45 25.83
C VAL A 469 5.64 -52.61 24.88
N SER A 470 6.32 -52.79 23.74
CA SER A 470 6.08 -53.90 22.81
C SER A 470 7.20 -54.95 22.84
N PRO A 471 7.12 -55.97 23.71
CA PRO A 471 8.22 -56.90 24.03
C PRO A 471 8.54 -57.98 22.98
N ARG A 472 7.92 -57.97 21.80
CA ARG A 472 8.13 -59.01 20.76
C ARG A 472 8.65 -58.43 19.44
N ILE A 473 9.85 -57.87 19.45
CA ILE A 473 10.44 -57.23 18.26
C ILE A 473 11.73 -57.92 17.88
N ASP A 474 11.75 -58.43 16.64
CA ASP A 474 12.84 -59.14 15.97
C ASP A 474 14.17 -58.35 15.97
N ARG A 475 15.31 -59.04 16.15
CA ARG A 475 16.67 -58.47 16.30
C ARG A 475 17.07 -57.55 15.13
N ARG A 476 16.57 -57.79 13.91
CA ARG A 476 16.84 -56.90 12.76
C ARG A 476 16.20 -55.52 12.91
N LYS A 477 15.04 -55.43 13.58
CA LYS A 477 14.38 -54.16 13.91
C LYS A 477 15.05 -53.45 15.08
N LEU A 478 15.81 -54.18 15.90
CA LEU A 478 16.61 -53.61 16.98
C LEU A 478 17.72 -52.71 16.43
N LEU A 479 18.44 -53.15 15.38
CA LEU A 479 19.49 -52.35 14.76
C LEU A 479 18.92 -51.05 14.12
N PHE A 480 17.80 -51.15 13.40
CA PHE A 480 17.12 -49.97 12.84
C PHE A 480 16.64 -49.01 13.94
N LYS A 481 16.11 -49.53 15.04
CA LYS A 481 15.77 -48.73 16.24
C LYS A 481 16.99 -48.04 16.83
N TYR A 482 18.13 -48.72 16.97
CA TYR A 482 19.37 -48.11 17.46
C TYR A 482 19.90 -47.03 16.52
N CYS A 483 19.91 -47.27 15.21
CA CYS A 483 20.31 -46.27 14.22
C CYS A 483 19.37 -45.04 14.25
N LEU A 484 18.07 -45.25 14.38
CA LEU A 484 17.13 -44.13 14.52
C LEU A 484 17.34 -43.37 15.83
N MET A 485 17.53 -44.09 16.93
CA MET A 485 17.79 -43.49 18.24
C MET A 485 19.07 -42.67 18.22
N ILE A 486 20.14 -43.18 17.61
CA ILE A 486 21.39 -42.45 17.39
C ILE A 486 21.14 -41.22 16.50
N ALA A 487 20.37 -41.34 15.42
CA ALA A 487 20.05 -40.20 14.56
C ALA A 487 19.22 -39.12 15.29
N VAL A 488 18.28 -39.51 16.14
CA VAL A 488 17.48 -38.60 16.98
C VAL A 488 18.35 -37.93 18.05
N VAL A 489 19.23 -38.69 18.70
CA VAL A 489 20.15 -38.17 19.72
C VAL A 489 21.18 -37.22 19.10
N LEU A 490 21.86 -37.63 18.03
CA LEU A 490 22.83 -36.80 17.31
C LEU A 490 22.16 -35.58 16.67
N GLY A 491 20.97 -35.74 16.09
CA GLY A 491 20.16 -34.64 15.57
C GLY A 491 19.75 -33.65 16.66
N GLY A 492 19.34 -34.15 17.83
CA GLY A 492 19.01 -33.34 19.02
C GLY A 492 20.23 -32.63 19.61
N LEU A 493 21.41 -33.28 19.63
CA LEU A 493 22.66 -32.72 20.12
C LEU A 493 23.16 -31.62 19.18
N HIS A 494 23.16 -31.88 17.87
CA HIS A 494 23.50 -30.90 16.85
C HIS A 494 22.54 -29.71 16.88
N TRP A 495 21.23 -29.95 17.05
CA TRP A 495 20.23 -28.91 17.30
C TRP A 495 20.60 -28.07 18.52
N GLY A 496 20.95 -28.71 19.65
CA GLY A 496 21.35 -28.03 20.87
C GLY A 496 22.55 -27.10 20.67
N ILE A 497 23.55 -27.57 19.92
CA ILE A 497 24.75 -26.79 19.57
C ILE A 497 24.38 -25.61 18.67
N CYS A 498 23.64 -25.82 17.58
CA CYS A 498 23.24 -24.74 16.67
C CYS A 498 22.36 -23.69 17.34
N ALA A 499 21.38 -24.12 18.15
CA ALA A 499 20.51 -23.21 18.90
C ALA A 499 21.29 -22.44 19.97
N SER A 500 22.23 -23.09 20.66
CA SER A 500 23.11 -22.45 21.65
C SER A 500 24.05 -21.43 21.01
N GLN A 501 24.64 -21.76 19.86
CA GLN A 501 25.47 -20.84 19.08
C GLN A 501 24.65 -19.65 18.56
N LEU A 502 23.45 -19.87 18.00
CA LEU A 502 22.56 -18.79 17.58
C LEU A 502 22.20 -17.88 18.76
N THR A 503 21.86 -18.47 19.91
CA THR A 503 21.50 -17.74 21.14
C THR A 503 22.70 -16.95 21.69
N ARG A 504 23.90 -17.54 21.73
CA ARG A 504 25.14 -16.83 22.11
C ARG A 504 25.45 -15.69 21.15
N ASN A 505 25.34 -15.93 19.84
CA ASN A 505 25.63 -14.93 18.82
C ASN A 505 24.66 -13.74 18.86
N ILE A 506 23.39 -13.98 19.23
CA ILE A 506 22.39 -12.95 19.49
C ILE A 506 22.70 -12.21 20.80
N LYS A 507 22.91 -12.94 21.91
CA LYS A 507 23.17 -12.37 23.25
C LYS A 507 24.45 -11.52 23.29
N ASN A 508 25.50 -11.96 22.59
CA ASN A 508 26.78 -11.26 22.55
C ASN A 508 26.79 -10.13 21.50
N GLY A 509 25.67 -9.88 20.81
CA GLY A 509 25.58 -8.85 19.78
C GLY A 509 26.42 -9.13 18.52
N ILE A 510 27.10 -10.27 18.40
CA ILE A 510 28.02 -10.60 17.30
C ILE A 510 27.27 -10.76 15.96
N LYS A 511 26.02 -11.24 15.98
CA LYS A 511 25.13 -11.32 14.79
C LYS A 511 24.14 -10.15 14.66
N LEU A 512 24.05 -9.29 15.67
CA LEU A 512 23.31 -8.02 15.62
C LEU A 512 24.22 -6.83 15.29
N ARG A 513 25.55 -7.01 15.31
CA ARG A 513 26.46 -6.09 14.63
C ARG A 513 26.12 -6.12 13.13
N PRO A 514 26.01 -4.96 12.49
CA PRO A 514 25.72 -4.91 11.06
C PRO A 514 26.73 -5.80 10.33
N THR A 515 26.26 -6.62 9.40
CA THR A 515 27.13 -7.38 8.47
C THR A 515 27.89 -6.48 7.50
N PHE A 516 27.79 -5.16 7.66
CA PHE A 516 28.84 -4.25 7.28
C PHE A 516 29.64 -3.92 8.53
N PRO A 517 30.97 -4.09 8.54
CA PRO A 517 31.76 -3.41 9.56
C PRO A 517 31.31 -1.94 9.57
N ASN A 518 31.36 -1.33 10.75
CA ASN A 518 31.66 0.08 10.82
C ASN A 518 32.99 0.31 10.06
N ARG A 519 32.97 0.32 8.71
CA ARG A 519 33.47 1.51 8.04
C ARG A 519 32.50 2.59 8.48
N THR A 520 32.78 3.10 9.67
CA THR A 520 32.79 4.52 9.88
C THR A 520 32.85 5.21 8.51
N LEU A 521 31.72 5.78 8.09
CA LEU A 521 31.78 7.22 7.84
C LEU A 521 32.58 7.76 9.03
N PRO A 522 33.82 8.25 8.81
CA PRO A 522 34.74 8.58 9.88
C PRO A 522 33.97 9.29 10.98
N GLN A 523 33.91 8.67 12.17
CA GLN A 523 33.22 9.24 13.33
C GLN A 523 33.92 10.50 13.84
N ASP A 524 35.08 10.83 13.26
CA ASP A 524 35.80 12.11 13.36
C ASP A 524 35.46 13.14 12.28
N ILE A 525 34.41 12.93 11.47
CA ILE A 525 33.73 14.08 10.86
C ILE A 525 32.94 14.74 12.00
N ARG A 526 33.68 15.52 12.81
CA ARG A 526 33.13 16.61 13.59
C ARG A 526 32.07 17.28 12.72
N THR A 527 30.94 17.54 13.35
CA THR A 527 29.70 18.22 12.97
C THR A 527 29.74 19.41 11.99
N ASN A 528 30.86 19.74 11.34
CA ASN A 528 30.96 20.74 10.30
C ASN A 528 31.42 20.07 8.99
N GLN A 529 30.51 20.01 8.01
CA GLN A 529 30.74 19.52 6.65
C GLN A 529 30.77 17.99 6.49
N VAL A 530 29.59 17.36 6.63
CA VAL A 530 29.24 16.35 5.62
C VAL A 530 29.11 17.12 4.32
N THR A 531 30.18 17.15 3.52
CA THR A 531 30.08 17.50 2.11
C THR A 531 29.24 16.38 1.50
N LEU A 532 27.92 16.56 1.54
CA LEU A 532 27.01 15.89 0.61
C LEU A 532 27.66 16.12 -0.75
N ILE A 533 28.33 15.12 -1.31
CA ILE A 533 28.74 15.17 -2.70
C ILE A 533 27.39 15.28 -3.41
N PRO A 534 27.01 16.46 -3.94
CA PRO A 534 25.73 16.59 -4.61
C PRO A 534 25.75 15.54 -5.70
N MET A 535 24.70 14.72 -5.82
CA MET A 535 24.69 13.69 -6.86
C MET A 535 25.08 14.35 -8.19
N ALA A 536 26.19 13.87 -8.74
CA ALA A 536 26.86 14.53 -9.86
C ALA A 536 25.93 14.49 -11.08
N GLY A 537 25.24 15.60 -11.33
CA GLY A 537 24.28 15.75 -12.43
C GLY A 537 23.62 17.13 -12.42
N PHE A 538 23.16 17.59 -11.25
CA PHE A 538 22.40 18.84 -11.15
C PHE A 538 23.23 20.11 -11.31
N ARG A 539 24.56 20.03 -11.15
CA ARG A 539 25.47 21.15 -11.45
C ARG A 539 25.36 21.65 -12.90
N ARG A 540 24.74 20.90 -13.82
CA ARG A 540 24.54 21.32 -15.21
C ARG A 540 23.47 22.40 -15.39
N VAL A 541 22.41 22.43 -14.58
CA VAL A 541 21.27 23.34 -14.82
C VAL A 541 21.58 24.77 -14.36
N THR A 542 22.40 24.94 -13.34
CA THR A 542 22.68 26.26 -12.76
C THR A 542 24.08 26.72 -13.15
N HIS A 543 24.27 27.07 -14.42
CA HIS A 543 25.47 27.78 -14.87
C HIS A 543 25.52 29.16 -14.20
N GLY A 544 26.11 29.25 -13.00
CA GLY A 544 26.46 30.49 -12.33
C GLY A 544 25.31 31.33 -11.77
N ARG A 545 24.04 30.97 -12.01
CA ARG A 545 22.90 31.69 -11.41
C ARG A 545 22.72 31.28 -9.94
N PRO A 546 22.56 32.24 -9.00
CA PRO A 546 22.16 31.93 -7.64
C PRO A 546 20.83 31.17 -7.67
N ILE A 547 20.79 30.01 -7.03
CA ILE A 547 19.57 29.21 -6.94
C ILE A 547 18.64 29.88 -5.94
N LYS A 548 17.67 30.66 -6.44
CA LYS A 548 16.58 31.17 -5.62
C LYS A 548 15.57 30.05 -5.43
N LEU A 549 15.53 29.50 -4.22
CA LEU A 549 14.50 28.55 -3.82
C LEU A 549 13.19 29.31 -3.68
N VAL A 550 12.12 28.74 -4.23
CA VAL A 550 10.79 29.37 -4.29
C VAL A 550 9.77 28.44 -3.69
N GLU A 551 8.86 28.98 -2.89
CA GLU A 551 7.66 28.27 -2.47
C GLU A 551 6.58 28.39 -3.56
N PRO A 552 6.02 27.26 -4.02
CA PRO A 552 4.91 27.27 -4.96
C PRO A 552 3.67 27.99 -4.44
N ALA A 553 3.10 28.82 -5.31
CA ALA A 553 1.80 29.45 -5.17
C ALA A 553 0.72 28.66 -5.93
N ARG A 554 -0.55 28.90 -5.62
CA ARG A 554 -1.72 28.18 -6.16
C ARG A 554 -1.74 28.08 -7.69
N GLU A 555 -1.34 29.14 -8.39
CA GLU A 555 -1.39 29.22 -9.85
C GLU A 555 -0.14 28.65 -10.52
N ASP A 556 0.91 28.31 -9.76
CA ASP A 556 2.15 27.79 -10.32
C ASP A 556 1.97 26.38 -10.92
N VAL A 557 2.68 26.12 -12.00
CA VAL A 557 2.79 24.79 -12.62
C VAL A 557 3.97 24.07 -12.02
N LEU A 558 3.72 22.92 -11.39
CA LEU A 558 4.74 22.18 -10.65
C LEU A 558 5.25 21.01 -11.46
N ILE A 559 6.54 21.01 -11.75
CA ILE A 559 7.23 19.94 -12.47
C ILE A 559 8.03 19.11 -11.48
N GLY A 560 7.54 17.91 -11.22
CA GLY A 560 8.16 16.96 -10.31
C GLY A 560 9.41 16.32 -10.90
N THR A 561 10.39 16.08 -10.04
CA THR A 561 11.58 15.26 -10.36
C THR A 561 11.79 14.13 -9.36
N ARG A 562 11.12 14.20 -8.20
CA ARG A 562 11.13 13.16 -7.16
C ARG A 562 9.95 12.20 -7.26
N PHE A 563 8.80 12.72 -7.69
CA PHE A 563 7.53 12.00 -7.60
C PHE A 563 7.28 11.04 -8.76
N ASP A 564 8.19 10.92 -9.73
CA ASP A 564 8.02 9.99 -10.86
C ASP A 564 8.47 8.56 -10.51
N SER A 565 8.10 8.05 -9.34
CA SER A 565 8.56 6.74 -8.88
C SER A 565 7.47 5.69 -8.99
N SER A 566 7.75 4.51 -9.54
CA SER A 566 6.72 3.46 -9.68
C SER A 566 6.02 3.09 -8.36
N PHE A 567 6.66 3.40 -7.23
CA PHE A 567 6.33 3.00 -5.88
C PHE A 567 5.46 4.04 -5.15
N LEU A 568 5.65 5.34 -5.43
CA LEU A 568 4.75 6.40 -4.97
C LEU A 568 3.33 6.24 -5.54
N GLY A 569 3.16 5.38 -6.56
CA GLY A 569 1.86 4.86 -6.96
C GLY A 569 0.90 6.00 -7.32
N SER A 570 -0.23 6.09 -6.59
CA SER A 570 -1.22 7.16 -6.76
C SER A 570 -0.68 8.58 -6.58
N PHE A 571 0.49 8.74 -5.96
CA PHE A 571 1.15 10.03 -5.76
C PHE A 571 2.05 10.47 -6.93
N ASN A 572 2.25 9.65 -7.98
CA ASN A 572 3.04 10.10 -9.14
C ASN A 572 2.39 11.25 -9.89
N HIS A 573 1.06 11.24 -9.94
CA HIS A 573 0.27 12.29 -10.57
C HIS A 573 -0.15 13.37 -9.57
N PHE A 574 0.41 13.38 -8.37
CA PHE A 574 -0.07 14.26 -7.31
C PHE A 574 0.16 15.74 -7.64
N LEU A 575 1.27 16.05 -8.33
CA LEU A 575 1.51 17.40 -8.85
C LEU A 575 0.56 17.77 -9.99
N ASP A 576 0.00 16.80 -10.73
CA ASP A 576 -0.96 17.04 -11.82
C ASP A 576 -2.28 17.65 -11.29
N TYR A 577 -2.59 17.45 -10.02
CA TYR A 577 -3.78 18.00 -9.36
C TYR A 577 -3.55 19.36 -8.69
N HIS A 578 -2.30 19.84 -8.62
CA HIS A 578 -2.04 21.22 -8.22
C HIS A 578 -2.76 22.17 -9.19
N ILE A 579 -3.39 23.23 -8.70
CA ILE A 579 -4.36 24.02 -9.48
C ILE A 579 -3.73 24.59 -10.76
N GLY A 580 -2.54 25.20 -10.67
CA GLY A 580 -1.80 25.66 -11.85
C GLY A 580 -1.44 24.53 -12.83
N THR A 581 -0.97 23.39 -12.33
CA THR A 581 -0.65 22.21 -13.17
C THR A 581 -1.91 21.64 -13.84
N LYS A 582 -3.03 21.53 -13.11
CA LYS A 582 -4.31 21.05 -13.62
C LYS A 582 -4.83 21.95 -14.75
N PHE A 583 -4.70 23.27 -14.60
CA PHE A 583 -5.03 24.24 -15.63
C PHE A 583 -4.13 24.07 -16.86
N TRP A 584 -2.80 24.01 -16.68
CA TRP A 584 -1.85 23.77 -17.77
C TRP A 584 -2.11 22.45 -18.51
N LEU A 585 -2.43 21.36 -17.79
CA LEU A 585 -2.79 20.07 -18.39
C LEU A 585 -4.13 20.12 -19.13
N LYS A 586 -5.08 20.95 -18.66
CA LYS A 586 -6.34 21.19 -19.38
C LYS A 586 -6.07 21.88 -20.72
N GLU A 587 -5.28 22.96 -20.72
CA GLU A 587 -4.87 23.64 -21.95
C GLU A 587 -4.18 22.66 -22.91
N LEU A 588 -3.23 21.86 -22.42
CA LEU A 588 -2.56 20.82 -23.24
C LEU A 588 -3.55 19.85 -23.92
N ARG A 589 -4.60 19.41 -23.21
CA ARG A 589 -5.62 18.49 -23.75
C ARG A 589 -6.54 19.13 -24.78
N GLU A 590 -6.91 20.39 -24.60
CA GLU A 590 -7.71 21.14 -25.57
C GLU A 590 -7.00 21.20 -26.94
N TRP A 591 -5.67 21.34 -26.91
CA TRP A 591 -4.85 21.36 -28.13
C TRP A 591 -4.52 19.97 -28.69
N ASP A 592 -4.46 18.93 -27.86
CA ASP A 592 -4.25 17.55 -28.29
C ASP A 592 -5.35 17.08 -29.25
N ASN A 593 -6.60 17.41 -28.91
CA ASN A 593 -7.77 17.16 -29.76
C ASN A 593 -7.72 17.92 -31.10
N ALA A 594 -7.07 19.08 -31.15
CA ALA A 594 -6.90 19.85 -32.38
C ALA A 594 -5.75 19.32 -33.24
N ALA A 595 -4.62 18.94 -32.60
CA ALA A 595 -3.37 18.61 -33.27
C ALA A 595 -3.32 17.20 -33.88
N THR A 596 -4.07 16.25 -33.31
CA THR A 596 -4.17 14.85 -33.80
C THR A 596 -4.68 14.73 -35.24
N SER A 597 -5.30 15.78 -35.80
CA SER A 597 -5.82 15.78 -37.16
C SER A 597 -4.81 16.20 -38.25
N ASN A 598 -3.74 16.95 -37.94
CA ASN A 598 -2.95 17.63 -38.99
C ASN A 598 -1.45 17.87 -38.69
N VAL A 599 -0.96 17.58 -37.48
CA VAL A 599 0.38 18.04 -37.07
C VAL A 599 1.37 16.88 -36.99
N GLY A 600 2.21 16.74 -38.01
CA GLY A 600 3.39 15.86 -37.95
C GLY A 600 4.34 16.26 -36.81
N ARG A 601 5.06 15.30 -36.22
CA ARG A 601 5.91 15.50 -35.03
C ARG A 601 7.00 16.58 -35.17
N THR A 602 7.40 16.89 -36.39
CA THR A 602 8.43 17.88 -36.75
C THR A 602 7.83 19.20 -37.24
N SER A 603 6.52 19.38 -37.05
CA SER A 603 5.80 20.50 -37.63
C SER A 603 6.30 21.84 -37.07
N PRO A 604 6.58 22.83 -37.94
CA PRO A 604 6.92 24.18 -37.51
C PRO A 604 5.83 24.83 -36.64
N PHE A 605 4.61 24.29 -36.64
CA PHE A 605 3.48 24.74 -35.82
C PHE A 605 3.61 24.42 -34.32
N LEU A 606 4.50 23.48 -33.93
CA LEU A 606 4.61 23.07 -32.52
C LEU A 606 5.17 24.18 -31.62
N ASN A 607 6.14 24.96 -32.10
CA ASN A 607 6.76 26.02 -31.29
C ASN A 607 5.82 27.21 -31.00
N PRO A 608 5.07 27.75 -31.99
CA PRO A 608 4.03 28.76 -31.73
C PRO A 608 2.97 28.26 -30.76
N LEU A 609 2.51 27.01 -30.92
CA LEU A 609 1.53 26.39 -30.04
C LEU A 609 2.02 26.31 -28.59
N VAL A 610 3.25 25.81 -28.39
CA VAL A 610 3.89 25.77 -27.07
C VAL A 610 3.97 27.18 -26.46
N GLY A 611 4.30 28.19 -27.27
CA GLY A 611 4.30 29.58 -26.86
C GLY A 611 2.93 30.05 -26.35
N GLN A 612 1.86 29.76 -27.10
CA GLN A 612 0.48 30.11 -26.72
C GLN A 612 0.04 29.43 -25.43
N ILE A 613 0.29 28.12 -25.29
CA ILE A 613 -0.06 27.37 -24.08
C ILE A 613 0.68 27.95 -22.87
N THR A 614 1.99 28.18 -22.98
CA THR A 614 2.76 28.76 -21.86
C THR A 614 2.31 30.18 -21.51
N ALA A 615 1.85 30.97 -22.47
CA ALA A 615 1.38 32.34 -22.23
C ALA A 615 0.00 32.42 -21.56
N LYS A 616 -0.83 31.36 -21.68
CA LYS A 616 -2.14 31.28 -21.01
C LYS A 616 -2.04 30.90 -19.53
N VAL A 617 -0.95 30.25 -19.12
CA VAL A 617 -0.71 29.92 -17.72
C VAL A 617 -0.45 31.21 -16.94
N LYS A 618 -1.25 31.48 -15.92
CA LYS A 618 -1.14 32.69 -15.09
C LYS A 618 0.04 32.64 -14.11
N GLY A 619 0.34 31.47 -13.56
CA GLY A 619 1.44 31.28 -12.62
C GLY A 619 2.78 30.93 -13.27
N ARG A 620 3.78 30.71 -12.42
CA ARG A 620 5.15 30.39 -12.85
C ARG A 620 5.29 28.89 -13.09
N PHE A 621 6.25 28.51 -13.91
CA PHE A 621 6.69 27.12 -13.99
C PHE A 621 7.79 26.89 -12.96
N LEU A 622 7.60 25.89 -12.11
CA LEU A 622 8.52 25.56 -11.05
C LEU A 622 9.06 24.14 -11.24
N LEU A 623 10.39 23.99 -11.24
CA LEU A 623 11.06 22.69 -11.30
C LEU A 623 11.49 22.25 -9.90
N GLN A 624 11.13 21.02 -9.53
CA GLN A 624 11.57 20.45 -8.28
C GLN A 624 13.06 20.05 -8.33
N ILE A 625 13.84 20.47 -7.34
CA ILE A 625 15.23 20.03 -7.15
C ILE A 625 15.25 18.60 -6.57
N PRO A 626 15.89 17.63 -7.24
CA PRO A 626 15.94 16.24 -6.78
C PRO A 626 16.60 16.03 -5.42
N GLU A 627 17.49 16.90 -4.97
CA GLU A 627 18.28 16.76 -3.72
C GLU A 627 17.59 17.37 -2.50
N SER A 628 16.86 18.46 -2.67
CA SER A 628 16.17 19.15 -1.56
C SER A 628 14.66 18.96 -1.56
N GLY A 629 14.07 18.60 -2.71
CA GLY A 629 12.61 18.55 -2.90
C GLY A 629 11.96 19.92 -3.01
N LYS A 630 12.74 21.01 -2.87
CA LYS A 630 12.31 22.41 -3.03
C LYS A 630 12.21 22.77 -4.50
N PHE A 631 11.54 23.87 -4.80
CA PHE A 631 11.31 24.32 -6.17
C PHE A 631 12.21 25.49 -6.56
N ILE A 632 12.49 25.58 -7.85
CA ILE A 632 13.14 26.71 -8.49
C ILE A 632 12.28 27.19 -9.65
N GLU A 633 12.29 28.50 -9.89
CA GLU A 633 11.58 29.09 -11.01
C GLU A 633 12.30 28.77 -12.33
N MET A 634 11.54 28.23 -13.28
CA MET A 634 12.01 27.93 -14.62
C MET A 634 12.00 29.20 -15.46
N THR A 635 13.01 29.36 -16.30
CA THR A 635 12.98 30.37 -17.36
C THR A 635 11.86 30.04 -18.36
N ILE A 636 11.38 31.05 -19.09
CA ILE A 636 10.38 30.87 -20.17
C ILE A 636 10.85 29.82 -21.18
N GLY A 637 12.16 29.77 -21.49
CA GLY A 637 12.74 28.77 -22.39
C GLY A 637 12.60 27.34 -21.85
N GLU A 638 12.83 27.13 -20.54
CA GLU A 638 12.67 25.83 -19.89
C GLU A 638 11.20 25.43 -19.77
N ALA A 639 10.30 26.37 -19.42
CA ALA A 639 8.86 26.14 -19.38
C ALA A 639 8.30 25.69 -20.74
N ARG A 640 8.78 26.31 -21.83
CA ARG A 640 8.45 25.91 -23.20
C ARG A 640 8.97 24.52 -23.53
N LYS A 641 10.19 24.15 -23.12
CA LYS A 641 10.71 22.79 -23.33
C LYS A 641 9.83 21.74 -22.65
N VAL A 642 9.50 21.94 -21.37
CA VAL A 642 8.62 21.03 -20.62
C VAL A 642 7.23 20.93 -21.25
N THR A 643 6.67 22.05 -21.69
CA THR A 643 5.37 22.08 -22.38
C THR A 643 5.42 21.32 -23.71
N ARG A 644 6.46 21.55 -24.53
CA ARG A 644 6.69 20.82 -25.79
C ARG A 644 6.77 19.32 -25.54
N ARG A 645 7.61 18.93 -24.58
CA ARG A 645 7.76 17.54 -24.17
C ARG A 645 6.43 16.93 -23.76
N ARG A 646 5.65 17.59 -22.90
CA ARG A 646 4.36 17.07 -22.44
C ARG A 646 3.36 16.87 -23.60
N LEU A 647 3.33 17.79 -24.57
CA LEU A 647 2.58 17.58 -25.83
C LEU A 647 3.05 16.32 -26.57
N LEU A 648 4.38 16.14 -26.73
CA LEU A 648 4.94 14.97 -27.41
C LEU A 648 4.62 13.65 -26.70
N LEU A 649 4.51 13.67 -25.37
CA LEU A 649 4.07 12.51 -24.57
C LEU A 649 2.59 12.19 -24.83
N ASN A 650 1.74 13.21 -24.94
CA ASN A 650 0.31 13.03 -25.26
C ASN A 650 0.11 12.44 -26.67
N PHE A 651 0.91 12.90 -27.65
CA PHE A 651 0.83 12.40 -29.03
C PHE A 651 1.37 10.97 -29.24
N SER A 652 2.03 10.38 -28.26
CA SER A 652 2.73 9.09 -28.43
C SER A 652 2.73 8.28 -27.16
N ILE A 653 1.89 7.24 -27.12
CA ILE A 653 1.88 6.24 -26.03
C ILE A 653 3.28 5.66 -25.81
N VAL A 654 4.04 5.40 -26.88
CA VAL A 654 5.41 4.87 -26.78
C VAL A 654 6.34 5.85 -26.07
N HIS A 655 6.30 7.14 -26.41
CA HIS A 655 7.12 8.15 -25.73
C HIS A 655 6.70 8.33 -24.28
N SER A 656 5.38 8.35 -24.01
CA SER A 656 4.82 8.39 -22.66
C SER A 656 5.38 7.25 -21.80
N ARG A 657 5.30 6.01 -22.29
CA ARG A 657 5.81 4.83 -21.56
C ARG A 657 7.32 4.81 -21.40
N LEU A 658 8.05 5.28 -22.40
CA LEU A 658 9.51 5.38 -22.32
C LEU A 658 9.93 6.42 -21.28
N ASP A 659 9.31 7.59 -21.28
CA ASP A 659 9.59 8.63 -20.30
C ASP A 659 9.26 8.17 -18.89
N GLU A 660 8.08 7.59 -18.69
CA GLU A 660 7.66 7.00 -17.42
C GLU A 660 8.69 5.97 -16.93
N SER A 661 9.17 5.08 -17.81
CA SER A 661 10.17 4.07 -17.47
C SER A 661 11.52 4.68 -17.07
N VAL A 662 11.97 5.70 -17.81
CA VAL A 662 13.23 6.41 -17.50
C VAL A 662 13.12 7.18 -16.19
N ALA A 663 12.00 7.87 -15.97
CA ALA A 663 11.74 8.61 -14.75
C ALA A 663 11.68 7.67 -13.53
N ASN A 664 11.01 6.52 -13.67
CA ASN A 664 10.98 5.46 -12.65
C ASN A 664 12.39 4.94 -12.32
N LEU A 665 13.22 4.69 -13.33
CA LEU A 665 14.61 4.24 -13.12
C LEU A 665 15.47 5.30 -12.44
N ILE A 666 15.34 6.57 -12.84
CA ILE A 666 16.02 7.69 -12.17
C ILE A 666 15.61 7.75 -10.70
N SER A 667 14.30 7.69 -10.43
CA SER A 667 13.78 7.74 -9.08
C SER A 667 14.26 6.56 -8.22
N LEU A 668 14.25 5.34 -8.78
CA LEU A 668 14.79 4.15 -8.13
C LEU A 668 16.27 4.32 -7.78
N LEU A 669 17.09 4.84 -8.71
CA LEU A 669 18.51 5.06 -8.47
C LEU A 669 18.76 6.13 -7.40
N ARG A 670 18.00 7.22 -7.42
CA ARG A 670 18.12 8.37 -6.50
C ARG A 670 17.63 8.10 -5.09
N TYR A 671 16.53 7.36 -4.94
CA TYR A 671 15.80 7.28 -3.67
C TYR A 671 15.77 5.89 -3.07
N GLU A 672 16.08 4.84 -3.82
CA GLU A 672 15.71 3.49 -3.40
C GLU A 672 16.77 2.41 -3.57
N SER A 673 17.74 2.60 -4.45
CA SER A 673 18.64 1.52 -4.83
C SER A 673 19.66 1.21 -3.72
N LEU A 674 20.12 -0.05 -3.65
CA LEU A 674 21.36 -0.40 -2.92
C LEU A 674 22.56 0.43 -3.41
N LEU A 675 22.42 1.01 -4.60
CA LEU A 675 23.38 1.86 -5.28
C LEU A 675 23.17 3.35 -4.96
N ARG A 676 22.24 3.74 -4.07
CA ARG A 676 21.77 5.12 -3.84
C ARG A 676 22.86 6.14 -3.54
N ASP A 677 24.03 5.71 -3.07
CA ASP A 677 25.18 6.59 -2.82
C ASP A 677 26.44 6.14 -3.60
N SER A 678 26.25 5.24 -4.58
CA SER A 678 27.33 4.75 -5.43
C SER A 678 27.57 5.68 -6.61
N ALA A 679 28.82 5.78 -7.04
CA ALA A 679 29.19 6.46 -8.27
C ALA A 679 28.41 5.91 -9.49
N LEU A 680 28.09 4.61 -9.49
CA LEU A 680 27.32 3.98 -10.56
C LEU A 680 25.90 4.55 -10.67
N ALA A 681 25.21 4.75 -9.55
CA ALA A 681 23.88 5.36 -9.58
C ALA A 681 23.92 6.81 -10.07
N ALA A 682 24.90 7.60 -9.61
CA ALA A 682 25.07 8.98 -10.08
C ALA A 682 25.31 9.04 -11.59
N ILE A 683 26.21 8.20 -12.12
CA ILE A 683 26.49 8.09 -13.56
C ILE A 683 25.24 7.63 -14.33
N ALA A 684 24.55 6.59 -13.84
CA ALA A 684 23.36 6.05 -14.49
C ALA A 684 22.22 7.07 -14.55
N VAL A 685 22.00 7.84 -13.47
CA VAL A 685 21.04 8.96 -13.45
C VAL A 685 21.40 10.00 -14.52
N GLY A 686 22.66 10.42 -14.60
CA GLY A 686 23.10 11.38 -15.62
C GLY A 686 22.92 10.87 -17.06
N VAL A 687 23.17 9.58 -17.31
CA VAL A 687 22.93 8.94 -18.62
C VAL A 687 21.44 8.89 -18.94
N LEU A 688 20.60 8.51 -17.97
CA LEU A 688 19.15 8.42 -18.14
C LEU A 688 18.51 9.80 -18.39
N GLU A 689 18.93 10.83 -17.66
CA GLU A 689 18.50 12.21 -17.93
C GLU A 689 18.92 12.68 -19.31
N HIS A 690 20.13 12.36 -19.75
CA HIS A 690 20.57 12.72 -21.10
C HIS A 690 19.81 11.98 -22.20
N LEU A 691 19.53 10.68 -22.01
CA LEU A 691 18.66 9.93 -22.93
C LEU A 691 17.27 10.55 -23.00
N ARG A 692 16.72 10.95 -21.85
CA ARG A 692 15.45 11.66 -21.73
C ARG A 692 15.48 12.96 -22.56
N GLU A 693 16.52 13.77 -22.48
CA GLU A 693 16.68 14.98 -23.31
C GLU A 693 16.77 14.67 -24.82
N LEU A 694 17.49 13.61 -25.21
CA LEU A 694 17.66 13.21 -26.61
C LEU A 694 16.34 12.76 -27.24
N PHE A 695 15.51 11.99 -26.52
CA PHE A 695 14.22 11.51 -27.03
C PHE A 695 13.23 12.63 -27.35
N PHE A 696 13.35 13.78 -26.69
CA PHE A 696 12.44 14.92 -26.86
C PHE A 696 13.06 16.10 -27.59
N GLU A 697 14.22 15.89 -28.24
CA GLU A 697 14.97 16.92 -28.97
C GLU A 697 15.30 18.16 -28.11
N GLU A 698 15.39 17.99 -26.79
CA GLU A 698 15.71 19.07 -25.85
C GLU A 698 17.21 19.40 -25.82
N ALA A 699 18.02 18.53 -26.45
CA ALA A 699 19.46 18.63 -26.51
C ALA A 699 19.88 19.92 -27.25
N SER A 700 20.47 20.85 -26.49
CA SER A 700 21.18 22.00 -27.06
C SER A 700 22.25 21.52 -28.05
N GLU A 701 22.65 22.38 -29.00
CA GLU A 701 23.81 22.12 -29.89
C GLU A 701 25.06 21.63 -29.13
N ARG A 702 25.20 22.01 -27.86
CA ARG A 702 26.30 21.62 -26.98
C ARG A 702 26.25 20.14 -26.57
N GLY A 703 25.05 19.56 -26.41
CA GLY A 703 24.85 18.12 -26.16
C GLY A 703 25.31 17.28 -27.35
N LYS A 704 25.01 17.75 -28.58
CA LYS A 704 25.53 17.15 -29.81
C LYS A 704 27.07 17.16 -29.86
N LYS A 705 27.70 18.26 -29.39
CA LYS A 705 29.17 18.39 -29.30
C LYS A 705 29.82 17.52 -28.21
N LEU A 706 29.13 17.23 -27.10
CA LEU A 706 29.68 16.35 -26.05
C LEU A 706 29.82 14.90 -26.54
N TYR A 707 28.89 14.44 -27.39
CA TYR A 707 28.94 13.10 -27.98
C TYR A 707 30.07 12.96 -29.00
N THR A 708 30.36 14.02 -29.76
CA THR A 708 31.53 14.05 -30.66
C THR A 708 32.87 14.14 -29.91
N LYS A 709 32.85 14.50 -28.62
CA LYS A 709 34.04 14.64 -27.75
C LYS A 709 34.20 13.54 -26.72
N LEU A 710 33.24 12.64 -26.57
CA LEU A 710 33.49 11.37 -25.88
C LEU A 710 34.61 10.67 -26.65
N PRO A 711 35.68 10.21 -25.98
CA PRO A 711 36.80 9.60 -26.67
C PRO A 711 36.29 8.50 -27.59
N LYS A 712 36.77 8.50 -28.84
CA LYS A 712 36.63 7.37 -29.78
C LYS A 712 37.47 6.19 -29.28
N GLU A 713 37.32 5.82 -28.01
CA GLU A 713 37.85 4.56 -27.54
C GLU A 713 37.04 3.42 -28.18
N PRO A 714 37.68 2.27 -28.44
CA PRO A 714 37.04 1.18 -29.14
C PRO A 714 35.75 0.84 -28.42
N ARG A 715 34.64 0.79 -29.18
CA ARG A 715 33.30 0.45 -28.70
C ARG A 715 33.45 -0.52 -27.54
N PRO A 716 33.22 -0.10 -26.29
CA PRO A 716 33.48 -0.97 -25.20
C PRO A 716 32.55 -2.17 -25.39
N GLN A 717 33.10 -3.37 -25.25
CA GLN A 717 32.41 -4.65 -25.13
C GLN A 717 31.48 -4.69 -23.87
N ILE A 718 30.95 -3.54 -23.47
CA ILE A 718 29.93 -3.33 -22.46
C ILE A 718 28.67 -4.11 -22.86
N PHE A 719 28.26 -4.11 -24.13
CA PHE A 719 27.11 -4.92 -24.55
C PHE A 719 27.34 -6.44 -24.51
N THR A 720 28.59 -6.92 -24.51
CA THR A 720 28.90 -8.35 -24.35
C THR A 720 29.15 -8.77 -22.90
N ARG A 721 29.53 -7.85 -22.00
CA ARG A 721 29.68 -8.15 -20.56
C ARG A 721 28.38 -8.01 -19.74
N PHE A 722 27.32 -7.44 -20.29
CA PHE A 722 26.01 -7.32 -19.63
C PHE A 722 24.98 -8.34 -20.17
N GLN A 723 25.36 -9.62 -20.29
CA GLN A 723 24.43 -10.72 -20.61
C GLN A 723 23.27 -10.86 -19.59
N TYR A 724 23.31 -10.17 -18.45
CA TYR A 724 22.25 -10.17 -17.43
C TYR A 724 21.12 -9.15 -17.67
N ILE A 725 21.26 -8.19 -18.59
CA ILE A 725 20.19 -7.22 -18.91
C ILE A 725 19.21 -7.79 -19.94
N LYS A 726 19.70 -8.61 -20.87
CA LYS A 726 18.88 -9.26 -21.90
C LYS A 726 17.75 -10.15 -21.32
N PRO A 727 17.98 -10.98 -20.29
CA PRO A 727 16.92 -11.74 -19.62
C PRO A 727 15.89 -10.87 -18.87
N MET A 728 16.26 -9.65 -18.46
CA MET A 728 15.31 -8.70 -17.84
C MET A 728 14.39 -8.05 -18.88
N ILE A 729 14.89 -7.80 -20.09
CA ILE A 729 14.10 -7.28 -21.22
C ILE A 729 13.24 -8.39 -21.83
N ASP A 730 13.80 -9.59 -22.03
CA ASP A 730 13.11 -10.72 -22.66
C ASP A 730 12.02 -11.34 -21.77
N LYS A 731 12.08 -11.17 -20.44
CA LYS A 731 10.99 -11.55 -19.52
C LYS A 731 9.86 -10.51 -19.41
N GLN A 732 10.05 -9.30 -19.93
CA GLN A 732 9.07 -8.21 -19.82
C GLN A 732 8.21 -8.00 -21.07
N LEU A 733 8.51 -8.68 -22.17
CA LEU A 733 7.70 -8.65 -23.39
C LEU A 733 6.82 -9.91 -23.49
N PRO A 734 5.47 -9.79 -23.55
CA PRO A 734 4.62 -10.94 -23.85
C PRO A 734 4.93 -11.46 -25.26
N GLN A 735 5.22 -12.75 -25.39
CA GLN A 735 5.50 -13.43 -26.68
C GLN A 735 4.35 -13.38 -27.71
N ARG A 736 3.25 -12.66 -27.46
CA ARG A 736 2.04 -12.66 -28.30
C ARG A 736 1.93 -11.52 -29.31
N THR A 737 2.86 -10.56 -29.37
CA THR A 737 2.79 -9.45 -30.33
C THR A 737 3.54 -9.67 -31.65
N ASN A 738 4.26 -10.79 -31.80
CA ASN A 738 5.07 -11.06 -33.00
C ASN A 738 4.26 -11.46 -34.26
N SER A 739 2.93 -11.60 -34.20
CA SER A 739 2.13 -11.95 -35.39
C SER A 739 1.43 -10.78 -36.09
N ILE A 740 1.43 -9.58 -35.50
CA ILE A 740 0.71 -8.41 -36.07
C ILE A 740 1.67 -7.39 -36.69
N LEU A 741 2.94 -7.35 -36.29
CA LEU A 741 3.89 -6.34 -36.78
C LEU A 741 4.59 -6.67 -38.11
N CYS A 742 4.48 -7.90 -38.64
CA CYS A 742 5.12 -8.28 -39.90
C CYS A 742 4.24 -8.12 -41.16
N ARG A 743 3.11 -7.41 -41.10
CA ARG A 743 2.21 -7.22 -42.26
C ARG A 743 2.07 -5.80 -42.79
N TYR A 744 2.83 -4.84 -42.26
CA TYR A 744 2.73 -3.42 -42.64
C TYR A 744 4.07 -2.82 -43.05
N VAL A 745 4.87 -3.55 -43.82
CA VAL A 745 5.95 -2.97 -44.63
C VAL A 745 6.05 -3.77 -45.92
N GLY A 746 5.47 -3.25 -47.00
CA GLY A 746 5.57 -3.82 -48.33
C GLY A 746 4.36 -3.51 -49.19
N ASP A 747 4.26 -2.29 -49.70
CA ASP A 747 4.26 -2.09 -51.15
C ASP A 747 4.30 -0.61 -51.52
N LYS A 748 5.24 -0.28 -52.40
CA LYS A 748 5.32 0.97 -53.14
C LYS A 748 4.68 0.77 -54.51
N THR A 749 4.29 1.89 -55.11
CA THR A 749 3.92 2.13 -56.53
C THR A 749 2.43 1.98 -56.87
N HIS A 750 1.73 3.10 -56.99
CA HIS A 750 1.44 3.66 -58.31
C HIS A 750 0.90 5.10 -58.21
N GLU A 751 1.46 5.97 -59.03
CA GLU A 751 0.92 7.28 -59.40
C GLU A 751 -0.43 7.12 -60.11
N GLY A 752 -1.32 8.11 -59.96
CA GLY A 752 -2.57 8.15 -60.72
C GLY A 752 -3.53 9.23 -60.26
N SER A 753 -3.39 10.42 -60.84
CA SER A 753 -4.33 11.53 -60.85
C SER A 753 -5.81 11.15 -61.06
N SER A 754 -6.73 11.78 -60.32
CA SER A 754 -7.86 12.51 -60.93
C SER A 754 -8.71 13.24 -59.89
N SER A 755 -8.87 14.53 -60.15
CA SER A 755 -9.90 15.41 -59.63
C SER A 755 -11.30 14.94 -60.04
N ARG A 756 -12.27 14.99 -59.13
CA ARG A 756 -13.67 15.30 -59.49
C ARG A 756 -14.47 15.84 -58.31
N ILE A 757 -15.01 17.02 -58.58
CA ILE A 757 -16.07 17.75 -57.89
C ILE A 757 -17.36 16.92 -57.88
N LEU A 758 -18.11 16.91 -56.77
CA LEU A 758 -19.56 17.17 -56.73
C LEU A 758 -20.15 17.17 -55.30
N ARG A 759 -20.65 18.36 -54.93
CA ARG A 759 -21.91 18.72 -54.24
C ARG A 759 -22.49 17.84 -53.13
N SER A 760 -22.63 18.52 -51.98
CA SER A 760 -23.79 18.64 -51.10
C SER A 760 -25.10 17.89 -51.46
N SER A 761 -25.66 17.23 -50.44
CA SER A 761 -27.09 17.36 -50.13
C SER A 761 -27.39 16.91 -48.69
N ASN A 762 -27.88 17.85 -47.89
CA ASN A 762 -28.74 17.57 -46.74
C ASN A 762 -30.02 16.88 -47.22
N SER A 763 -30.52 15.89 -46.48
CA SER A 763 -31.87 15.92 -45.88
C SER A 763 -32.23 14.59 -45.21
N ASN A 764 -32.90 14.77 -44.08
CA ASN A 764 -33.73 13.87 -43.29
C ASN A 764 -34.35 12.67 -44.02
N VAL A 765 -34.58 11.57 -43.30
CA VAL A 765 -35.92 11.00 -43.01
C VAL A 765 -35.80 9.67 -42.22
N GLU A 766 -36.48 9.68 -41.08
CA GLU A 766 -37.28 8.63 -40.42
C GLU A 766 -36.81 7.19 -40.14
N ASN A 767 -37.01 6.85 -38.85
CA ASN A 767 -37.69 5.66 -38.33
C ASN A 767 -37.60 4.36 -39.14
N THR A 768 -36.88 3.39 -38.58
CA THR A 768 -37.29 1.99 -38.72
C THR A 768 -37.12 1.26 -37.40
N ARG A 769 -38.24 1.14 -36.67
CA ARG A 769 -38.47 0.05 -35.71
C ARG A 769 -38.39 -1.27 -36.47
N ARG A 770 -37.54 -2.19 -36.03
CA ARG A 770 -37.73 -3.63 -36.30
C ARG A 770 -37.56 -4.42 -35.01
N ASN A 771 -38.67 -5.06 -34.64
CA ASN A 771 -38.74 -6.27 -33.83
C ASN A 771 -37.68 -7.26 -34.30
N ILE A 772 -36.90 -7.79 -33.36
CA ILE A 772 -36.28 -9.10 -33.52
C ILE A 772 -36.82 -9.97 -32.40
N ASP A 773 -37.72 -10.85 -32.82
CA ASP A 773 -38.30 -11.93 -32.04
C ASP A 773 -37.22 -12.91 -31.58
N GLY A 774 -37.40 -13.39 -30.35
CA GLY A 774 -36.56 -14.42 -29.77
C GLY A 774 -36.77 -15.77 -30.43
N LYS A 775 -35.67 -16.48 -30.70
CA LYS A 775 -35.57 -17.96 -30.67
C LYS A 775 -34.14 -18.39 -31.05
N ARG A 776 -33.26 -18.47 -30.05
CA ARG A 776 -32.12 -19.42 -29.93
C ARG A 776 -31.15 -18.85 -28.91
N ILE A 777 -31.19 -19.37 -27.68
CA ILE A 777 -30.06 -19.65 -26.77
C ILE A 777 -30.70 -20.20 -25.49
N VAL A 778 -31.23 -21.42 -25.57
CA VAL A 778 -31.50 -22.28 -24.41
C VAL A 778 -31.10 -23.68 -24.84
N ARG A 779 -29.79 -23.96 -24.89
CA ARG A 779 -29.29 -25.35 -25.02
C ARG A 779 -27.83 -25.61 -24.66
N LEU A 780 -27.17 -24.75 -23.87
CA LEU A 780 -25.80 -25.01 -23.40
C LEU A 780 -25.54 -24.67 -21.91
N MET A 781 -26.55 -24.82 -21.03
CA MET A 781 -26.33 -24.79 -19.56
C MET A 781 -27.17 -25.82 -18.79
N LYS A 782 -27.24 -27.07 -19.30
CA LYS A 782 -27.71 -28.23 -18.53
C LYS A 782 -26.88 -29.46 -18.89
N LYS A 783 -25.63 -29.53 -18.40
CA LYS A 783 -24.82 -30.76 -18.34
C LYS A 783 -23.57 -30.59 -17.46
N SER A 784 -23.75 -30.32 -16.16
CA SER A 784 -22.70 -30.57 -15.15
C SER A 784 -23.20 -30.67 -13.70
N LYS A 785 -24.38 -31.24 -13.48
CA LYS A 785 -24.81 -31.65 -12.13
C LYS A 785 -25.47 -33.02 -12.16
N GLN A 786 -24.65 -34.07 -12.21
CA GLN A 786 -24.97 -35.41 -11.70
C GLN A 786 -23.73 -36.30 -11.82
N LYS A 787 -22.92 -36.35 -10.76
CA LYS A 787 -22.13 -37.52 -10.35
C LYS A 787 -21.50 -37.25 -8.99
N ARG A 788 -22.20 -37.67 -7.94
CA ARG A 788 -21.72 -38.21 -6.66
C ARG A 788 -22.94 -38.41 -5.76
N LEU A 789 -23.56 -39.58 -5.92
CA LEU A 789 -23.92 -40.43 -4.78
C LEU A 789 -22.62 -41.08 -4.30
#